data_AF-A0A5C5ZBQ9-F1
#
_entry.id   AF-A0A5C5ZBQ9-F1
#
_cell.length_a   1.000
_cell.length_b   1.000
_cell.length_c   1.000
_cell.angle_alpha   90.00
_cell.angle_beta   90.00
_cell.angle_gamma   90.00
#
_symmetry.space_group_name_H-M   'P 1'
#
loop_
_entity.id
_entity.type
_entity.pdbx_description
1 polymer ?
#
loop_
_entity_poly.entity_id
_entity_poly.type
_entity_poly.pdbx_seq_one_letter_code
_entity_poly.pdbx_strand_id
1 'polypeptide(L)'
;MTNEHRKSEKQTNRSLLLFVLLLSVVGAKDVVANAPPRPNILFFYVDDMGWGSIGPNAQAARKAKNLPYVRTPNLDQLAAEGINFKRGYGCHVCSPARSSLQTGFHQGHTFADRNDPDNAKKAIRADDVTIGDALSDAGYVTGYWGKWGYGGSKDKTNPVIENVQTLPTSHGYKFVLAELHHVRAHTFFQPTLWSAPAATKSIGGLELIPNSMAEYKNRSYPNTPALQNDANYPTTAYCDDAYAFAALDFVRKQGQNYNQTGQPFHGLLAVQIPHAPFGEIATLPDWDNAYADDPHYKSLADQTRQWAAMVTRIDAHFGNILAALDDPNNDGDTSDSIADNTLVVFQSDNGGPSGKNNVELDANGGLSGTKGKIQEGGIRVPLLMRWPARITAESKLKAGTNCDMVVDVTDLLPTFCELAGAPVPLGIDGVSIAPALLGSGQQRHREFIIHEAGNGQSIIRRNHKLVRSNNSPLKLYDLEADRTETSNIAARHPQLVKELETLLLGERVAEPRGFANTYHQWTGQDGAKTSDADNWTDYKYANEGISYMTDDGAPQLSWTARIANTSDQPRTAQVDADMEVLGLEVSGNATENANQSLILGPKVNLTGRNEIRLMPDATLTVNGGVVSTLRWIDLHAGATLNGHGSINAIIYNCGSVIATGAKQTAFHIDGDYHQSDSAKLNLMISGNKPAIQVTGAANLSGALAITIAKAFKPMPGTSYTVLTANRISGEFANPRGEVIGSDGSRFIIGYSKSAVTLSVK
;
A
#
# COMPACT_ATOMS: atom_id res chain seq x y z
N MET A 1 -77.78 27.49 38.21
CA MET A 1 -78.11 27.32 39.64
C MET A 1 -77.70 25.91 40.05
N THR A 2 -76.83 25.84 41.06
CA THR A 2 -76.69 24.80 42.10
C THR A 2 -76.34 23.35 41.74
N ASN A 3 -75.09 23.01 42.07
CA ASN A 3 -74.62 22.04 43.07
C ASN A 3 -74.87 20.52 42.91
N GLU A 4 -73.73 19.82 42.92
CA GLU A 4 -73.34 18.68 43.78
C GLU A 4 -74.40 17.66 44.24
N HIS A 5 -74.18 16.37 43.95
CA HIS A 5 -73.64 15.37 44.91
C HIS A 5 -73.76 13.90 44.41
N ARG A 6 -72.80 13.09 44.88
CA ARG A 6 -72.86 11.65 45.26
C ARG A 6 -72.70 10.50 44.23
N LYS A 7 -71.57 9.81 44.45
CA LYS A 7 -71.38 8.38 44.83
C LYS A 7 -71.65 7.23 43.81
N SER A 8 -70.57 6.49 43.58
CA SER A 8 -70.39 5.05 43.91
C SER A 8 -70.81 3.97 42.91
N GLU A 9 -69.79 3.18 42.55
CA GLU A 9 -69.77 1.73 42.29
C GLU A 9 -70.10 1.14 40.90
N LYS A 10 -69.04 0.50 40.38
CA LYS A 10 -68.92 -0.85 39.78
C LYS A 10 -69.55 -1.18 38.41
N GLN A 11 -68.62 -1.65 37.58
CA GLN A 11 -68.65 -2.86 36.75
C GLN A 11 -69.05 -2.76 35.26
N THR A 12 -68.08 -3.27 34.49
CA THR A 12 -68.19 -4.10 33.26
C THR A 12 -68.47 -3.43 31.91
N ASN A 13 -67.36 -3.19 31.21
CA ASN A 13 -67.10 -3.37 29.77
C ASN A 13 -68.26 -3.79 28.87
N ARG A 14 -68.63 -2.90 27.93
CA ARG A 14 -69.00 -3.25 26.54
C ARG A 14 -68.58 -2.15 25.55
N SER A 15 -67.64 -2.54 24.69
CA SER A 15 -67.44 -2.22 23.27
C SER A 15 -67.92 -0.88 22.70
N LEU A 16 -66.96 -0.04 22.26
CA LEU A 16 -66.92 0.52 20.89
C LEU A 16 -65.60 1.30 20.71
N LEU A 17 -64.67 0.84 19.86
CA LEU A 17 -63.60 1.72 19.37
C LEU A 17 -63.36 1.48 17.87
N LEU A 18 -63.60 2.54 17.11
CA LEU A 18 -63.29 2.73 15.70
C LEU A 18 -61.84 2.32 15.40
N PHE A 19 -61.65 1.46 14.40
CA PHE A 19 -60.35 1.26 13.77
C PHE A 19 -60.12 2.39 12.75
N VAL A 20 -59.33 3.39 13.11
CA VAL A 20 -58.76 4.36 12.16
C VAL A 20 -57.54 3.71 11.54
N LEU A 21 -57.61 3.44 10.24
CA LEU A 21 -56.52 2.92 9.42
C LEU A 21 -55.49 4.04 9.19
N LEU A 22 -54.45 4.12 10.03
CA LEU A 22 -53.25 4.93 9.73
C LEU A 22 -52.39 4.13 8.73
N LEU A 23 -52.38 4.57 7.47
CA LEU A 23 -51.33 4.21 6.52
C LEU A 23 -49.99 4.72 7.06
N SER A 24 -49.18 3.80 7.56
CA SER A 24 -47.76 4.03 7.80
C SER A 24 -47.06 3.99 6.44
N VAL A 25 -46.67 5.17 5.95
CA VAL A 25 -45.63 5.29 4.93
C VAL A 25 -44.34 4.80 5.56
N VAL A 26 -44.03 3.53 5.38
CA VAL A 26 -42.69 3.00 5.63
C VAL A 26 -41.82 3.58 4.52
N GLY A 27 -41.14 4.69 4.83
CA GLY A 27 -40.03 5.16 4.02
C GLY A 27 -39.01 4.03 3.95
N ALA A 28 -38.80 3.51 2.75
CA ALA A 28 -37.63 2.70 2.45
C ALA A 28 -36.40 3.58 2.75
N LYS A 29 -35.82 3.42 3.94
CA LYS A 29 -34.43 3.79 4.13
C LYS A 29 -33.66 2.82 3.26
N ASP A 30 -33.14 3.31 2.15
CA ASP A 30 -32.10 2.62 1.40
C ASP A 30 -31.07 2.13 2.42
N VAL A 31 -30.93 0.81 2.50
CA VAL A 31 -29.78 0.19 3.15
C VAL A 31 -28.61 0.46 2.22
N VAL A 32 -28.12 1.69 2.24
CA VAL A 32 -26.74 1.95 1.85
C VAL A 32 -25.94 1.18 2.89
N ALA A 33 -25.33 0.07 2.48
CA ALA A 33 -24.37 -0.62 3.31
C ALA A 33 -23.34 0.44 3.76
N ASN A 34 -23.35 0.79 5.05
CA ASN A 34 -22.39 1.74 5.59
C ASN A 34 -21.01 1.20 5.28
N ALA A 35 -20.29 1.85 4.36
CA ALA A 35 -18.88 1.59 4.16
C ALA A 35 -18.21 1.67 5.54
N PRO A 36 -17.31 0.74 5.89
CA PRO A 36 -16.65 0.78 7.18
C PRO A 36 -16.00 2.16 7.38
N PRO A 37 -16.08 2.73 8.60
CA PRO A 37 -15.53 4.05 8.85
C PRO A 37 -14.04 4.06 8.49
N ARG A 38 -13.62 5.10 7.77
CA ARG A 38 -12.23 5.31 7.38
C ARG A 38 -11.39 5.46 8.66
N PRO A 39 -10.29 4.69 8.83
CA PRO A 39 -9.50 4.75 10.06
C PRO A 39 -8.60 5.99 10.10
N ASN A 40 -8.21 6.42 11.30
CA ASN A 40 -6.98 7.19 11.43
C ASN A 40 -5.77 6.28 11.15
N ILE A 41 -4.68 6.82 10.62
CA ILE A 41 -3.49 6.05 10.29
C ILE A 41 -2.26 6.67 10.95
N LEU A 42 -1.69 5.99 11.95
CA LEU A 42 -0.46 6.41 12.61
C LEU A 42 0.68 5.45 12.24
N PHE A 43 1.79 5.98 11.76
CA PHE A 43 2.92 5.18 11.32
C PHE A 43 4.21 5.62 12.03
N PHE A 44 4.75 4.73 12.84
CA PHE A 44 6.08 4.81 13.42
C PHE A 44 7.11 4.15 12.50
N TYR A 45 8.05 4.93 11.98
CA TYR A 45 9.04 4.49 11.01
C TYR A 45 10.45 4.83 11.48
N VAL A 46 11.29 3.82 11.68
CA VAL A 46 12.64 3.94 12.27
C VAL A 46 13.74 3.68 11.24
N ASP A 47 14.95 4.17 11.51
CA ASP A 47 16.11 4.07 10.61
C ASP A 47 17.17 3.12 11.19
N ASP A 48 17.50 2.04 10.49
CA ASP A 48 18.49 1.02 10.90
C ASP A 48 18.11 0.12 12.09
N MET A 49 16.83 -0.15 12.31
CA MET A 49 16.40 -1.11 13.33
C MET A 49 16.24 -2.52 12.76
N GLY A 50 17.20 -3.40 13.08
CA GLY A 50 17.23 -4.77 12.57
C GLY A 50 16.06 -5.65 13.03
N TRP A 51 15.76 -6.69 12.27
CA TRP A 51 14.61 -7.59 12.51
C TRP A 51 14.52 -8.10 13.95
N GLY A 52 15.65 -8.49 14.55
CA GLY A 52 15.73 -9.04 15.91
C GLY A 52 15.62 -8.02 17.02
N SER A 53 15.42 -6.74 16.72
CA SER A 53 15.51 -5.65 17.71
C SER A 53 14.26 -5.47 18.59
N ILE A 54 13.20 -6.23 18.36
CA ILE A 54 11.94 -6.17 19.13
C ILE A 54 11.69 -7.49 19.88
N GLY A 55 10.84 -7.44 20.91
CA GLY A 55 10.41 -8.59 21.71
C GLY A 55 10.11 -9.85 20.89
N PRO A 56 9.11 -9.84 19.99
CA PRO A 56 8.67 -11.05 19.30
C PRO A 56 9.66 -11.62 18.29
N ASN A 57 10.70 -10.87 17.90
CA ASN A 57 11.66 -11.30 16.86
C ASN A 57 13.00 -11.80 17.41
N ALA A 58 13.40 -11.44 18.63
CA ALA A 58 14.50 -12.11 19.34
C ALA A 58 14.54 -11.74 20.84
N GLN A 59 14.20 -10.49 21.19
CA GLN A 59 14.52 -9.94 22.50
C GLN A 59 13.77 -10.60 23.64
N ALA A 60 12.52 -11.03 23.44
CA ALA A 60 11.77 -11.76 24.47
C ALA A 60 12.43 -13.12 24.78
N ALA A 61 12.91 -13.83 23.76
CA ALA A 61 13.63 -15.09 23.93
C ALA A 61 14.98 -14.89 24.64
N ARG A 62 15.66 -13.76 24.40
CA ARG A 62 16.91 -13.39 25.09
C ARG A 62 16.65 -13.07 26.56
N LYS A 63 15.65 -12.26 26.86
CA LYS A 63 15.19 -11.95 28.23
C LYS A 63 14.86 -13.23 29.00
N ALA A 64 14.11 -14.15 28.39
CA ALA A 64 13.76 -15.44 29.01
C ALA A 64 14.98 -16.34 29.31
N LYS A 65 16.09 -16.17 28.57
CA LYS A 65 17.36 -16.88 28.79
C LYS A 65 18.33 -16.12 29.70
N ASN A 66 17.90 -15.01 30.31
CA ASN A 66 18.76 -14.13 31.11
C ASN A 66 20.01 -13.66 30.33
N LEU A 67 19.83 -13.35 29.05
CA LEU A 67 20.86 -12.74 28.19
C LEU A 67 20.62 -11.22 28.10
N PRO A 68 21.65 -10.41 27.79
CA PRO A 68 21.45 -9.00 27.50
C PRO A 68 20.43 -8.81 26.38
N TYR A 69 19.50 -7.86 26.54
CA TYR A 69 18.43 -7.60 25.59
C TYR A 69 18.12 -6.10 25.54
N VAL A 70 17.57 -5.62 24.42
CA VAL A 70 17.06 -4.24 24.31
C VAL A 70 15.63 -4.17 24.81
N ARG A 71 15.31 -3.12 25.58
CA ARG A 71 14.00 -2.89 26.19
C ARG A 71 13.09 -2.11 25.24
N THR A 72 12.00 -2.72 24.81
CA THR A 72 10.97 -2.12 23.96
C THR A 72 9.56 -2.41 24.47
N PRO A 73 9.22 -2.04 25.73
CA PRO A 73 7.94 -2.43 26.34
C PRO A 73 6.71 -1.96 25.54
N ASN A 74 6.77 -0.81 24.87
CA ASN A 74 5.63 -0.29 24.12
C ASN A 74 5.45 -1.01 22.78
N LEU A 75 6.54 -1.36 22.09
CA LEU A 75 6.46 -2.23 20.91
C LEU A 75 6.07 -3.67 21.28
N ASP A 76 6.49 -4.16 22.45
CA ASP A 76 6.06 -5.46 22.96
C ASP A 76 4.54 -5.47 23.23
N GLN A 77 4.00 -4.38 23.79
CA GLN A 77 2.56 -4.17 23.95
C GLN A 77 1.85 -4.05 22.60
N LEU A 78 2.40 -3.26 21.66
CA LEU A 78 1.86 -3.11 20.30
C LEU A 78 1.76 -4.47 19.59
N ALA A 79 2.75 -5.35 19.77
CA ALA A 79 2.73 -6.70 19.25
C ALA A 79 1.71 -7.62 19.96
N ALA A 80 1.54 -7.47 21.28
CA ALA A 80 0.58 -8.25 22.06
C ALA A 80 -0.89 -7.88 21.73
N GLU A 81 -1.15 -6.61 21.45
CA GLU A 81 -2.47 -6.10 21.06
C GLU A 81 -2.72 -6.13 19.55
N GLY A 82 -1.65 -6.23 18.77
CA GLY A 82 -1.68 -6.22 17.32
C GLY A 82 -1.17 -7.55 16.73
N ILE A 83 -0.53 -7.47 15.59
CA ILE A 83 0.06 -8.63 14.91
C ILE A 83 1.50 -8.35 14.49
N ASN A 84 2.37 -9.34 14.66
CA ASN A 84 3.75 -9.29 14.19
C ASN A 84 3.89 -9.99 12.84
N PHE A 85 4.33 -9.26 11.81
CA PHE A 85 4.65 -9.84 10.52
C PHE A 85 6.11 -10.29 10.52
N LYS A 86 6.32 -11.60 10.67
CA LYS A 86 7.66 -12.18 10.66
C LYS A 86 8.40 -11.90 9.36
N ARG A 87 7.68 -11.68 8.26
CA ARG A 87 8.19 -11.45 6.90
C ARG A 87 7.86 -10.04 6.41
N GLY A 88 8.11 -9.04 7.26
CA GLY A 88 8.15 -7.62 6.86
C GLY A 88 9.47 -7.27 6.17
N TYR A 89 9.41 -6.58 5.04
CA TYR A 89 10.59 -6.17 4.27
C TYR A 89 10.60 -4.66 4.02
N GLY A 90 11.78 -4.07 4.16
CA GLY A 90 12.11 -2.72 3.73
C GLY A 90 13.08 -2.76 2.55
N CYS A 91 13.90 -1.72 2.41
CA CYS A 91 14.96 -1.71 1.40
C CYS A 91 16.31 -2.05 2.05
N HIS A 92 17.39 -2.00 1.27
CA HIS A 92 18.74 -2.25 1.79
C HIS A 92 19.38 -0.99 2.43
N VAL A 93 18.91 0.22 2.07
CA VAL A 93 19.36 1.53 2.59
C VAL A 93 18.24 2.58 2.59
N CYS A 94 18.45 3.66 3.37
CA CYS A 94 17.42 4.61 3.78
C CYS A 94 16.74 5.44 2.67
N SER A 95 17.46 5.95 1.66
CA SER A 95 16.84 6.78 0.61
C SER A 95 15.82 5.97 -0.22
N PRO A 96 16.20 4.86 -0.89
CA PRO A 96 15.25 4.03 -1.60
C PRO A 96 14.18 3.45 -0.69
N ALA A 97 14.45 3.16 0.59
CA ALA A 97 13.41 2.78 1.55
C ALA A 97 12.30 3.82 1.68
N ARG A 98 12.68 5.08 1.90
CA ARG A 98 11.74 6.19 2.06
C ARG A 98 10.99 6.49 0.76
N SER A 99 11.65 6.39 -0.38
CA SER A 99 10.98 6.57 -1.67
C SER A 99 10.02 5.43 -2.00
N SER A 100 10.44 4.17 -1.82
CA SER A 100 9.58 3.00 -2.02
C SER A 100 8.38 2.99 -1.08
N LEU A 101 8.57 3.43 0.17
CA LEU A 101 7.48 3.64 1.11
C LEU A 101 6.46 4.63 0.56
N GLN A 102 6.92 5.83 0.17
CA GLN A 102 6.03 6.91 -0.22
C GLN A 102 5.29 6.61 -1.52
N THR A 103 5.99 6.02 -2.50
CA THR A 103 5.51 5.90 -3.88
C THR A 103 4.93 4.53 -4.22
N GLY A 104 5.15 3.52 -3.38
CA GLY A 104 4.74 2.14 -3.67
C GLY A 104 5.54 1.46 -4.79
N PHE A 105 6.59 2.09 -5.32
CA PHE A 105 7.50 1.47 -6.29
C PHE A 105 8.66 0.75 -5.60
N HIS A 106 9.08 -0.41 -6.10
CA HIS A 106 10.34 -1.01 -5.68
C HIS A 106 11.53 -0.24 -6.28
N GLN A 107 12.75 -0.56 -5.82
CA GLN A 107 13.94 0.25 -6.07
C GLN A 107 14.38 0.30 -7.55
N GLY A 108 13.84 -0.59 -8.39
CA GLY A 108 14.08 -0.64 -9.83
C GLY A 108 13.13 0.25 -10.64
N HIS A 109 12.08 0.80 -10.02
CA HIS A 109 11.12 1.68 -10.68
C HIS A 109 11.16 3.13 -10.15
N THR A 110 11.62 3.35 -8.91
CA THR A 110 11.78 4.72 -8.37
C THR A 110 13.07 5.40 -8.84
N PHE A 111 13.02 6.74 -8.99
CA PHE A 111 14.18 7.55 -9.32
C PHE A 111 15.20 7.66 -8.17
N ALA A 112 14.74 7.63 -6.91
CA ALA A 112 15.59 7.65 -5.72
C ALA A 112 16.08 6.23 -5.36
N ASP A 113 16.87 5.66 -6.27
CA ASP A 113 17.36 4.26 -6.28
C ASP A 113 18.53 3.98 -5.32
N ARG A 114 19.12 5.01 -4.72
CA ARG A 114 20.31 4.90 -3.85
C ARG A 114 20.44 6.11 -2.91
N ASN A 115 21.32 5.99 -1.92
CA ASN A 115 21.79 7.14 -1.14
C ASN A 115 22.74 8.00 -2.00
N ASP A 116 22.18 8.90 -2.79
CA ASP A 116 22.93 9.84 -3.62
C ASP A 116 23.41 11.05 -2.80
N PRO A 117 24.60 11.61 -3.03
CA PRO A 117 24.97 12.88 -2.41
C PRO A 117 24.15 14.07 -2.93
N ASP A 118 23.55 13.98 -4.12
CA ASP A 118 22.67 15.00 -4.71
C ASP A 118 21.20 14.58 -4.54
N ASN A 119 20.68 14.74 -3.31
CA ASN A 119 19.31 14.39 -2.96
C ASN A 119 18.30 15.46 -3.39
N ALA A 120 18.75 16.55 -4.01
CA ALA A 120 17.86 17.49 -4.69
C ALA A 120 17.47 16.96 -6.08
N LYS A 121 18.40 16.27 -6.76
CA LYS A 121 18.15 15.57 -8.02
C LYS A 121 17.53 14.20 -7.82
N LYS A 122 18.15 13.34 -7.01
CA LYS A 122 17.76 11.92 -6.84
C LYS A 122 16.70 11.76 -5.76
N ALA A 123 15.52 12.30 -6.04
CA ALA A 123 14.42 12.45 -5.10
C ALA A 123 13.09 11.93 -5.63
N ILE A 124 12.09 11.90 -4.75
CA ILE A 124 10.67 11.78 -5.11
C ILE A 124 10.30 13.00 -5.96
N ARG A 125 9.73 12.76 -7.15
CA ARG A 125 9.41 13.78 -8.16
C ARG A 125 7.99 14.30 -7.97
N ALA A 126 7.68 15.44 -8.57
CA ALA A 126 6.33 16.03 -8.52
C ALA A 126 5.23 15.06 -9.01
N ASP A 127 5.53 14.21 -10.00
CA ASP A 127 4.56 13.26 -10.58
C ASP A 127 4.42 11.97 -9.76
N ASP A 128 5.34 11.70 -8.83
CA ASP A 128 5.29 10.53 -7.96
C ASP A 128 4.20 10.76 -6.90
N VAL A 129 3.04 10.12 -7.07
CA VAL A 129 1.96 10.20 -6.08
C VAL A 129 2.40 9.49 -4.79
N THR A 130 2.43 10.23 -3.69
CA THR A 130 2.87 9.72 -2.38
C THR A 130 1.72 9.33 -1.46
N ILE A 131 2.05 8.75 -0.29
CA ILE A 131 1.09 8.52 0.80
C ILE A 131 0.43 9.84 1.24
N GLY A 132 1.23 10.90 1.38
CA GLY A 132 0.73 12.21 1.79
C GLY A 132 -0.24 12.80 0.78
N ASP A 133 0.08 12.71 -0.52
CA ASP A 133 -0.81 13.14 -1.62
C ASP A 133 -2.15 12.40 -1.58
N ALA A 134 -2.09 11.06 -1.63
CA ALA A 134 -3.27 10.22 -1.71
C ALA A 134 -4.22 10.40 -0.50
N LEU A 135 -3.66 10.52 0.71
CA LEU A 135 -4.47 10.69 1.92
C LEU A 135 -4.98 12.12 2.08
N SER A 136 -4.19 13.14 1.72
CA SER A 136 -4.66 14.52 1.72
C SER A 136 -5.81 14.72 0.74
N ASP A 137 -5.72 14.15 -0.47
CA ASP A 137 -6.79 14.19 -1.47
C ASP A 137 -8.04 13.44 -1.02
N ALA A 138 -7.87 12.36 -0.24
CA ALA A 138 -8.97 11.67 0.43
C ALA A 138 -9.56 12.46 1.62
N GLY A 139 -9.04 13.66 1.93
CA GLY A 139 -9.56 14.54 2.97
C GLY A 139 -8.98 14.30 4.37
N TYR A 140 -7.88 13.56 4.49
CA TYR A 140 -7.18 13.38 5.75
C TYR A 140 -6.43 14.66 6.14
N VAL A 141 -6.28 14.87 7.45
CA VAL A 141 -5.26 15.77 7.98
C VAL A 141 -3.93 15.01 8.04
N THR A 142 -2.87 15.54 7.44
CA THR A 142 -1.61 14.82 7.22
C THR A 142 -0.44 15.47 7.95
N GLY A 143 0.37 14.67 8.63
CA GLY A 143 1.58 15.13 9.33
C GLY A 143 2.80 14.24 9.12
N TYR A 144 3.99 14.86 9.09
CA TYR A 144 5.28 14.22 8.88
C TYR A 144 6.33 14.75 9.87
N TRP A 145 7.01 13.87 10.61
CA TRP A 145 8.06 14.28 11.54
C TRP A 145 9.30 13.40 11.38
N GLY A 146 10.47 14.01 11.22
CA GLY A 146 11.74 13.30 11.15
C GLY A 146 12.51 13.43 9.83
N LYS A 147 13.22 12.37 9.46
CA LYS A 147 14.10 12.34 8.29
C LYS A 147 13.26 12.21 7.01
N TRP A 148 13.18 13.26 6.21
CA TRP A 148 12.61 13.17 4.86
C TRP A 148 13.68 12.73 3.86
N GLY A 149 14.79 13.48 3.81
CA GLY A 149 15.97 13.13 3.03
C GLY A 149 16.08 13.76 1.64
N TYR A 150 15.06 14.50 1.16
CA TYR A 150 15.05 15.13 -0.16
C TYR A 150 14.81 16.65 -0.15
N GLY A 151 15.38 17.34 -1.15
CA GLY A 151 15.02 18.72 -1.49
C GLY A 151 15.71 19.85 -0.72
N GLY A 152 16.49 19.54 0.32
CA GLY A 152 17.28 20.52 1.08
C GLY A 152 18.78 20.35 0.89
N SER A 153 19.54 21.42 1.14
CA SER A 153 21.00 21.41 1.03
C SER A 153 21.67 20.64 2.19
N LYS A 154 22.91 20.19 1.95
CA LYS A 154 23.73 19.48 2.95
C LYS A 154 24.34 20.37 4.03
N ASP A 155 24.18 21.70 3.93
CA ASP A 155 24.78 22.65 4.88
C ASP A 155 24.16 22.46 6.27
N LYS A 156 25.01 22.17 7.28
CA LYS A 156 24.56 21.93 8.66
C LYS A 156 24.29 23.22 9.44
N THR A 157 24.77 24.35 8.96
CA THR A 157 24.65 25.65 9.62
C THR A 157 23.55 26.49 8.98
N ASN A 158 23.54 26.61 7.65
CA ASN A 158 22.57 27.41 6.91
C ASN A 158 21.93 26.59 5.77
N PRO A 159 21.08 25.60 6.11
CA PRO A 159 20.40 24.80 5.09
C PRO A 159 19.47 25.68 4.25
N VAL A 160 19.38 25.37 2.95
CA VAL A 160 18.45 26.01 2.01
C VAL A 160 17.63 24.95 1.29
N ILE A 161 16.49 25.35 0.73
CA ILE A 161 15.71 24.48 -0.17
C ILE A 161 16.36 24.54 -1.55
N GLU A 162 16.68 23.37 -2.11
CA GLU A 162 17.28 23.21 -3.44
C GLU A 162 16.27 22.70 -4.48
N ASN A 163 15.23 21.97 -4.04
CA ASN A 163 14.18 21.47 -4.94
C ASN A 163 12.82 21.43 -4.25
N VAL A 164 11.99 22.45 -4.53
CA VAL A 164 10.65 22.60 -3.95
C VAL A 164 9.72 21.44 -4.30
N GLN A 165 9.89 20.80 -5.46
CA GLN A 165 8.97 19.76 -5.94
C GLN A 165 9.04 18.47 -5.14
N THR A 166 10.07 18.31 -4.32
CA THR A 166 10.40 17.06 -3.61
C THR A 166 10.04 17.12 -2.13
N LEU A 167 9.52 18.26 -1.66
CA LEU A 167 9.30 18.54 -0.25
C LEU A 167 8.09 17.77 0.31
N PRO A 168 8.05 17.46 1.62
CA PRO A 168 6.86 16.86 2.23
C PRO A 168 5.58 17.70 1.99
N THR A 169 5.70 19.02 2.03
CA THR A 169 4.61 19.98 1.77
C THR A 169 4.16 20.02 0.32
N SER A 170 5.00 19.60 -0.61
CA SER A 170 4.62 19.37 -2.01
C SER A 170 4.00 18.00 -2.24
N HIS A 171 4.08 17.12 -1.25
CA HIS A 171 3.58 15.75 -1.25
C HIS A 171 2.46 15.55 -0.22
N GLY A 172 1.55 16.52 -0.14
CA GLY A 172 0.33 16.44 0.66
C GLY A 172 0.49 16.51 2.19
N TYR A 173 1.70 16.62 2.76
CA TYR A 173 1.87 16.75 4.22
C TYR A 173 1.70 18.20 4.69
N LYS A 174 0.75 18.44 5.61
CA LYS A 174 0.36 19.79 6.06
C LYS A 174 1.08 20.24 7.34
N PHE A 175 1.40 19.29 8.22
CA PHE A 175 2.13 19.52 9.45
C PHE A 175 3.49 18.83 9.35
N VAL A 176 4.58 19.60 9.40
CA VAL A 176 5.92 19.06 9.16
C VAL A 176 6.86 19.54 10.24
N LEU A 177 7.70 18.65 10.76
CA LEU A 177 8.94 19.01 11.45
C LEU A 177 10.03 18.03 11.02
N ALA A 178 10.91 18.44 10.13
CA ALA A 178 11.73 17.47 9.39
C ALA A 178 13.15 17.94 9.05
N GLU A 179 13.96 16.94 8.70
CA GLU A 179 15.24 17.11 8.01
C GLU A 179 15.12 16.74 6.54
N LEU A 180 15.49 17.66 5.66
CA LEU A 180 15.34 17.53 4.20
C LEU A 180 16.58 16.94 3.51
N HIS A 181 17.67 16.65 4.23
CA HIS A 181 18.88 16.12 3.61
C HIS A 181 19.49 15.00 4.45
N HIS A 182 19.85 13.88 3.81
CA HIS A 182 20.40 12.69 4.48
C HIS A 182 21.64 12.99 5.36
N VAL A 183 22.53 13.87 4.93
CA VAL A 183 23.74 14.25 5.71
C VAL A 183 23.39 15.04 6.98
N ARG A 184 22.37 15.89 6.94
CA ARG A 184 21.88 16.58 8.14
C ARG A 184 21.18 15.59 9.05
N ALA A 185 20.37 14.72 8.45
CA ALA A 185 19.65 13.65 9.13
C ALA A 185 20.53 12.46 9.60
N HIS A 186 21.85 12.65 9.70
CA HIS A 186 22.81 11.71 10.28
C HIS A 186 23.44 12.24 11.57
N THR A 187 22.96 13.36 12.12
CA THR A 187 23.35 13.85 13.45
C THR A 187 22.11 14.34 14.17
N PHE A 188 22.04 14.12 15.47
CA PHE A 188 20.81 14.26 16.25
C PHE A 188 20.69 15.61 16.98
N PHE A 189 21.65 16.52 16.79
CA PHE A 189 21.64 17.87 17.34
C PHE A 189 21.77 18.93 16.23
N GLN A 190 20.79 18.96 15.33
CA GLN A 190 20.70 20.02 14.32
C GLN A 190 20.25 21.32 14.97
N PRO A 191 20.89 22.48 14.70
CA PRO A 191 20.51 23.74 15.33
C PRO A 191 19.12 24.21 14.89
N THR A 192 18.66 23.76 13.72
CA THR A 192 17.39 24.15 13.12
C THR A 192 16.71 22.98 12.42
N LEU A 193 15.39 23.03 12.34
CA LEU A 193 14.53 22.05 11.67
C LEU A 193 13.58 22.76 10.71
N TRP A 194 13.18 22.09 9.63
CA TRP A 194 12.17 22.61 8.71
C TRP A 194 10.77 22.34 9.26
N SER A 195 9.93 23.37 9.29
CA SER A 195 8.61 23.32 9.89
C SER A 195 7.51 23.76 8.93
N ALA A 196 6.35 23.08 8.99
CA ALA A 196 5.09 23.51 8.41
C ALA A 196 3.94 23.32 9.44
N PRO A 197 2.91 24.18 9.42
CA PRO A 197 2.67 25.27 8.48
C PRO A 197 3.64 26.44 8.67
N ALA A 198 4.03 27.09 7.58
CA ALA A 198 4.92 28.24 7.57
C ALA A 198 4.18 29.54 7.18
N ALA A 199 4.84 30.70 7.35
CA ALA A 199 4.33 31.97 6.83
C ALA A 199 4.04 31.92 5.32
N THR A 200 3.04 32.66 4.84
CA THR A 200 2.51 32.60 3.45
C THR A 200 3.56 32.81 2.35
N LYS A 201 4.69 33.47 2.64
CA LYS A 201 5.76 33.75 1.66
C LYS A 201 6.94 32.78 1.75
N SER A 202 6.88 31.80 2.63
CA SER A 202 7.96 30.84 2.83
C SER A 202 8.07 29.90 1.63
N ILE A 203 9.29 29.73 1.13
CA ILE A 203 9.58 28.88 -0.03
C ILE A 203 9.15 27.44 0.29
N GLY A 204 8.42 26.81 -0.64
CA GLY A 204 7.93 25.45 -0.46
C GLY A 204 6.97 25.24 0.73
N GLY A 205 6.44 26.32 1.32
CA GLY A 205 5.58 26.22 2.51
C GLY A 205 6.29 25.76 3.77
N LEU A 206 7.63 25.86 3.81
CA LEU A 206 8.46 25.47 4.95
C LEU A 206 9.26 26.65 5.48
N GLU A 207 9.42 26.73 6.79
CA GLU A 207 10.32 27.68 7.45
C GLU A 207 11.33 26.98 8.33
N LEU A 208 12.48 27.63 8.52
CA LEU A 208 13.55 27.11 9.35
C LEU A 208 13.37 27.64 10.78
N ILE A 209 13.12 26.75 11.74
CA ILE A 209 12.92 27.10 13.15
C ILE A 209 14.07 26.58 14.03
N PRO A 210 14.38 27.23 15.17
CA PRO A 210 15.31 26.68 16.14
C PRO A 210 14.87 25.32 16.67
N ASN A 211 15.77 24.34 16.69
CA ASN A 211 15.51 23.03 17.28
C ASN A 211 15.64 23.10 18.80
N SER A 212 14.51 23.13 19.53
CA SER A 212 14.51 23.38 20.97
C SER A 212 13.34 22.70 21.68
N MET A 213 13.62 22.23 22.90
CA MET A 213 12.61 21.71 23.82
C MET A 213 11.92 22.79 24.65
N ALA A 214 12.27 24.07 24.46
CA ALA A 214 11.79 25.18 25.30
C ALA A 214 10.26 25.28 25.39
N GLU A 215 9.55 24.98 24.30
CA GLU A 215 8.08 24.98 24.28
C GLU A 215 7.47 23.92 25.20
N TYR A 216 8.17 22.81 25.45
CA TYR A 216 7.68 21.67 26.22
C TYR A 216 8.10 21.71 27.69
N LYS A 217 8.97 22.65 28.09
CA LYS A 217 9.47 22.76 29.47
C LYS A 217 8.40 23.26 30.44
N ASN A 218 8.33 22.65 31.62
CA ASN A 218 7.42 22.98 32.73
C ASN A 218 5.93 23.02 32.32
N ARG A 219 5.55 22.21 31.32
CA ARG A 219 4.16 22.02 30.86
C ARG A 219 3.70 20.58 31.12
N SER A 220 2.42 20.31 30.88
CA SER A 220 1.80 18.99 31.05
C SER A 220 2.19 18.01 29.92
N TYR A 221 3.48 17.70 29.85
CA TYR A 221 4.08 16.74 28.92
C TYR A 221 4.86 15.67 29.70
N PRO A 222 4.96 14.43 29.17
CA PRO A 222 5.85 13.43 29.73
C PRO A 222 7.27 13.99 29.85
N ASN A 223 7.85 13.92 31.05
CA ASN A 223 9.24 14.34 31.29
C ASN A 223 10.22 13.17 31.13
N THR A 224 9.79 12.07 30.52
CA THR A 224 10.60 10.90 30.19
C THR A 224 10.04 10.36 28.86
N PRO A 225 10.89 10.05 27.88
CA PRO A 225 12.34 9.92 27.97
C PRO A 225 13.12 11.21 27.69
N ALA A 226 12.46 12.26 27.18
CA ALA A 226 13.12 13.49 26.78
C ALA A 226 13.89 14.17 27.90
N LEU A 227 13.34 14.20 29.13
CA LEU A 227 13.93 14.90 30.28
C LEU A 227 14.12 16.40 30.01
N GLN A 228 13.20 17.00 29.26
CA GLN A 228 13.24 18.41 28.87
C GLN A 228 13.28 19.38 30.06
N ASN A 229 12.77 18.96 31.23
CA ASN A 229 12.82 19.75 32.47
C ASN A 229 14.15 19.60 33.23
N ASP A 230 15.04 18.69 32.82
CA ASP A 230 16.37 18.57 33.40
C ASP A 230 17.22 19.80 33.06
N ALA A 231 17.96 20.30 34.06
CA ALA A 231 18.80 21.49 33.90
C ALA A 231 19.97 21.26 32.94
N ASN A 232 20.40 20.02 32.76
CA ASN A 232 21.50 19.62 31.89
C ASN A 232 21.03 19.19 30.49
N TYR A 233 19.71 19.22 30.20
CA TYR A 233 19.23 18.93 28.86
C TYR A 233 19.79 19.96 27.86
N PRO A 234 20.42 19.54 26.75
CA PRO A 234 21.05 20.43 25.78
C PRO A 234 20.11 21.53 25.24
N THR A 235 20.65 22.72 24.94
CA THR A 235 19.87 23.84 24.38
C THR A 235 19.33 23.51 22.99
N THR A 236 20.19 22.96 22.12
CA THR A 236 19.75 22.32 20.88
C THR A 236 19.16 20.98 21.24
N ALA A 237 17.88 20.78 20.95
CA ALA A 237 17.20 19.55 21.33
C ALA A 237 17.73 18.34 20.56
N TYR A 238 17.60 17.16 21.16
CA TYR A 238 17.74 15.92 20.42
C TYR A 238 16.61 15.86 19.38
N CYS A 239 16.94 15.81 18.10
CA CYS A 239 15.97 15.95 17.00
C CYS A 239 14.76 15.02 17.15
N ASP A 240 14.99 13.74 17.51
CA ASP A 240 13.91 12.77 17.65
C ASP A 240 13.01 13.00 18.87
N ASP A 241 13.46 13.74 19.89
CA ASP A 241 12.57 14.22 20.96
C ASP A 241 11.63 15.30 20.40
N ALA A 242 12.17 16.28 19.66
CA ALA A 242 11.35 17.34 19.07
C ALA A 242 10.33 16.79 18.07
N TYR A 243 10.73 15.82 17.23
CA TYR A 243 9.81 15.12 16.32
C TYR A 243 8.70 14.39 17.08
N ALA A 244 9.05 13.66 18.14
CA ALA A 244 8.08 12.90 18.93
C ALA A 244 7.06 13.80 19.64
N PHE A 245 7.48 14.94 20.20
CA PHE A 245 6.55 15.88 20.82
C PHE A 245 5.65 16.58 19.81
N ALA A 246 6.19 16.96 18.64
CA ALA A 246 5.37 17.53 17.57
C ALA A 246 4.33 16.51 17.05
N ALA A 247 4.69 15.23 16.95
CA ALA A 247 3.76 14.15 16.61
C ALA A 247 2.72 13.93 17.73
N LEU A 248 3.13 13.99 19.00
CA LEU A 248 2.22 13.87 20.16
C LEU A 248 1.17 15.00 20.16
N ASP A 249 1.60 16.24 19.92
CA ASP A 249 0.69 17.40 19.82
C ASP A 249 -0.31 17.22 18.69
N PHE A 250 0.16 16.75 17.53
CA PHE A 250 -0.69 16.46 16.40
C PHE A 250 -1.72 15.39 16.74
N VAL A 251 -1.32 14.26 17.34
CA VAL A 251 -2.24 13.17 17.68
C VAL A 251 -3.28 13.62 18.70
N ARG A 252 -2.89 14.35 19.76
CA ARG A 252 -3.84 14.92 20.72
C ARG A 252 -4.84 15.85 20.03
N LYS A 253 -4.34 16.78 19.21
CA LYS A 253 -5.18 17.76 18.52
C LYS A 253 -6.12 17.11 17.50
N GLN A 254 -5.62 16.18 16.70
CA GLN A 254 -6.41 15.53 15.67
C GLN A 254 -7.33 14.44 16.22
N GLY A 255 -7.00 13.81 17.34
CA GLY A 255 -7.93 12.92 18.04
C GLY A 255 -9.16 13.65 18.56
N GLN A 256 -8.96 14.82 19.18
CA GLN A 256 -10.08 15.70 19.55
C GLN A 256 -10.87 16.17 18.32
N ASN A 257 -10.19 16.55 17.23
CA ASN A 257 -10.85 16.95 15.98
C ASN A 257 -11.66 15.79 15.36
N TYR A 258 -11.12 14.58 15.39
CA TYR A 258 -11.78 13.37 14.91
C TYR A 258 -13.07 13.11 15.70
N ASN A 259 -13.02 13.18 17.03
CA ASN A 259 -14.22 13.03 17.87
C ASN A 259 -15.28 14.10 17.60
N GLN A 260 -14.87 15.32 17.22
CA GLN A 260 -15.77 16.43 16.92
C GLN A 260 -16.37 16.39 15.51
N THR A 261 -15.61 15.91 14.52
CA THR A 261 -15.93 16.11 13.09
C THR A 261 -16.00 14.82 12.28
N GLY A 262 -15.43 13.72 12.78
CA GLY A 262 -15.20 12.49 12.03
C GLY A 262 -14.11 12.58 10.95
N GLN A 263 -13.38 13.69 10.85
CA GLN A 263 -12.30 13.84 9.87
C GLN A 263 -11.09 12.99 10.29
N PRO A 264 -10.67 12.00 9.48
CA PRO A 264 -9.54 11.15 9.83
C PRO A 264 -8.21 11.90 9.65
N PHE A 265 -7.16 11.40 10.32
CA PHE A 265 -5.80 11.90 10.15
C PHE A 265 -4.80 10.81 9.79
N HIS A 266 -3.71 11.23 9.15
CA HIS A 266 -2.52 10.43 8.92
C HIS A 266 -1.31 11.11 9.55
N GLY A 267 -0.58 10.38 10.40
CA GLY A 267 0.69 10.84 10.95
C GLY A 267 1.82 9.85 10.65
N LEU A 268 2.92 10.36 10.09
CA LEU A 268 4.14 9.58 9.86
C LEU A 268 5.30 10.16 10.70
N LEU A 269 5.68 9.43 11.74
CA LEU A 269 6.86 9.73 12.56
C LEU A 269 8.03 8.89 12.05
N ALA A 270 8.83 9.48 11.16
CA ALA A 270 9.92 8.87 10.42
C ALA A 270 11.29 9.25 11.02
N VAL A 271 11.58 8.76 12.22
CA VAL A 271 12.76 9.13 13.01
C VAL A 271 14.09 8.68 12.40
N GLN A 272 15.18 9.27 12.91
CA GLN A 272 16.55 8.95 12.51
C GLN A 272 17.16 7.82 13.34
N ILE A 273 16.60 7.52 14.51
CA ILE A 273 17.14 6.50 15.40
C ILE A 273 16.62 5.11 15.06
N PRO A 274 17.43 4.05 15.26
CA PRO A 274 18.76 4.04 15.87
C PRO A 274 19.96 4.13 14.92
N HIS A 275 19.92 4.91 13.83
CA HIS A 275 21.09 5.12 12.94
C HIS A 275 22.33 5.63 13.70
N ALA A 276 23.54 5.46 13.14
CA ALA A 276 24.76 6.06 13.68
C ALA A 276 24.77 7.61 13.50
N PRO A 277 25.51 8.40 14.30
CA PRO A 277 26.49 8.04 15.32
C PRO A 277 25.87 7.75 16.69
N PHE A 278 26.04 6.52 17.19
CA PHE A 278 25.42 6.11 18.45
C PHE A 278 25.86 6.93 19.67
N GLY A 279 27.10 7.46 19.65
CA GLY A 279 27.67 8.17 20.80
C GLY A 279 26.96 9.46 21.20
N GLU A 280 26.22 10.09 20.30
CA GLU A 280 25.54 11.35 20.57
C GLU A 280 24.46 11.23 21.65
N ILE A 281 23.83 10.06 21.81
CA ILE A 281 22.82 9.88 22.88
C ILE A 281 23.42 10.08 24.28
N ALA A 282 24.71 9.82 24.46
CA ALA A 282 25.38 9.95 25.74
C ALA A 282 25.54 11.40 26.23
N THR A 283 25.21 12.40 25.40
CA THR A 283 25.16 13.80 25.82
C THR A 283 23.85 14.17 26.50
N LEU A 284 22.84 13.29 26.46
CA LEU A 284 21.56 13.51 27.12
C LEU A 284 21.66 13.14 28.60
N PRO A 285 20.96 13.87 29.48
CA PRO A 285 20.86 13.47 30.89
C PRO A 285 20.23 12.09 30.99
N ASP A 286 20.73 11.26 31.91
CA ASP A 286 20.15 9.95 32.25
C ASP A 286 19.87 9.04 31.03
N TRP A 287 20.68 9.16 29.99
CA TRP A 287 20.45 8.51 28.69
C TRP A 287 20.35 6.97 28.77
N ASP A 288 21.02 6.35 29.75
CA ASP A 288 20.99 4.92 30.02
C ASP A 288 20.23 4.53 31.30
N ASN A 289 19.49 5.47 31.91
CA ASN A 289 18.80 5.23 33.18
C ASN A 289 17.79 4.08 33.12
N ALA A 290 17.21 3.83 31.95
CA ALA A 290 16.36 2.66 31.70
C ALA A 290 17.08 1.32 31.98
N TYR A 291 18.41 1.31 32.13
CA TYR A 291 19.25 0.14 32.41
C TYR A 291 20.14 0.32 33.66
N ALA A 292 19.89 1.33 34.50
CA ALA A 292 20.77 1.70 35.63
C ALA A 292 21.09 0.52 36.56
N ASP A 293 20.13 -0.38 36.78
CA ASP A 293 20.26 -1.54 37.68
C ASP A 293 20.57 -2.85 36.95
N ASP A 294 20.87 -2.81 35.64
CA ASP A 294 21.09 -3.99 34.82
C ASP A 294 22.58 -4.34 34.69
N PRO A 295 23.09 -5.38 35.40
CA PRO A 295 24.51 -5.75 35.33
C PRO A 295 24.90 -6.30 33.95
N HIS A 296 23.97 -6.91 33.22
CA HIS A 296 24.23 -7.40 31.87
C HIS A 296 24.47 -6.23 30.93
N TYR A 297 23.62 -5.19 30.99
CA TYR A 297 23.79 -3.99 30.20
C TYR A 297 25.12 -3.28 30.46
N LYS A 298 25.51 -3.13 31.74
CA LYS A 298 26.79 -2.49 32.11
C LYS A 298 28.03 -3.20 31.53
N SER A 299 27.93 -4.49 31.25
CA SER A 299 29.02 -5.28 30.65
C SER A 299 29.12 -5.20 29.13
N LEU A 300 28.12 -4.61 28.46
CA LEU A 300 28.08 -4.48 27.01
C LEU A 300 29.07 -3.43 26.49
N ALA A 301 29.47 -3.54 25.22
CA ALA A 301 30.28 -2.52 24.58
C ALA A 301 29.53 -1.18 24.50
N ASP A 302 30.28 -0.06 24.48
CA ASP A 302 29.69 1.30 24.45
C ASP A 302 28.71 1.48 23.30
N GLN A 303 29.09 1.06 22.09
CA GLN A 303 28.20 1.05 20.91
C GLN A 303 26.88 0.34 21.20
N THR A 304 26.94 -0.82 21.86
CA THR A 304 25.75 -1.63 22.17
C THR A 304 24.86 -0.93 23.19
N ARG A 305 25.44 -0.36 24.24
CA ARG A 305 24.69 0.40 25.26
C ARG A 305 23.99 1.60 24.63
N GLN A 306 24.73 2.39 23.86
CA GLN A 306 24.22 3.57 23.15
C GLN A 306 23.09 3.22 22.18
N TRP A 307 23.29 2.21 21.33
CA TRP A 307 22.26 1.77 20.39
C TRP A 307 20.99 1.28 21.12
N ALA A 308 21.14 0.50 22.19
CA ALA A 308 20.01 0.02 22.98
C ALA A 308 19.27 1.17 23.68
N ALA A 309 19.99 2.18 24.17
CA ALA A 309 19.39 3.38 24.75
C ALA A 309 18.61 4.20 23.70
N MET A 310 19.09 4.30 22.46
CA MET A 310 18.37 4.98 21.37
C MET A 310 17.05 4.27 21.06
N VAL A 311 17.07 2.95 20.94
CA VAL A 311 15.87 2.13 20.71
C VAL A 311 14.89 2.26 21.88
N THR A 312 15.35 2.14 23.13
CA THR A 312 14.48 2.26 24.31
C THR A 312 13.91 3.67 24.47
N ARG A 313 14.68 4.70 24.13
CA ARG A 313 14.22 6.09 24.12
C ARG A 313 13.07 6.28 23.13
N ILE A 314 13.22 5.84 21.87
CA ILE A 314 12.12 6.03 20.91
C ILE A 314 10.90 5.20 21.25
N ASP A 315 11.08 3.97 21.76
CA ASP A 315 9.98 3.14 22.23
C ASP A 315 9.13 3.84 23.30
N ALA A 316 9.76 4.55 24.23
CA ALA A 316 9.05 5.34 25.24
C ALA A 316 8.25 6.51 24.64
N HIS A 317 8.78 7.17 23.59
CA HIS A 317 8.01 8.18 22.85
C HIS A 317 6.82 7.58 22.09
N PHE A 318 6.96 6.38 21.52
CA PHE A 318 5.82 5.67 20.94
C PHE A 318 4.75 5.40 21.99
N GLY A 319 5.13 5.00 23.21
CA GLY A 319 4.21 4.85 24.34
C GLY A 319 3.43 6.12 24.65
N ASN A 320 4.10 7.27 24.69
CA ASN A 320 3.43 8.56 24.91
C ASN A 320 2.39 8.89 23.83
N ILE A 321 2.68 8.58 22.57
CA ILE A 321 1.78 8.84 21.44
C ILE A 321 0.62 7.83 21.41
N LEU A 322 0.88 6.56 21.74
CA LEU A 322 -0.14 5.53 21.87
C LEU A 322 -1.13 5.88 22.98
N ALA A 323 -0.64 6.34 24.14
CA ALA A 323 -1.50 6.82 25.23
C ALA A 323 -2.38 8.00 24.81
N ALA A 324 -1.90 8.87 23.90
CA ALA A 324 -2.70 9.95 23.35
C ALA A 324 -3.78 9.50 22.34
N LEU A 325 -3.76 8.26 21.87
CA LEU A 325 -4.90 7.67 21.15
C LEU A 325 -6.00 7.23 22.13
N ASP A 326 -5.61 6.82 23.34
CA ASP A 326 -6.54 6.38 24.38
C ASP A 326 -7.18 7.55 25.13
N ASP A 327 -6.44 8.65 25.31
CA ASP A 327 -6.90 9.91 25.93
C ASP A 327 -6.32 11.12 25.15
N PRO A 328 -6.95 11.54 24.04
CA PRO A 328 -6.48 12.64 23.20
C PRO A 328 -6.51 14.01 23.87
N ASN A 329 -7.34 14.20 24.91
CA ASN A 329 -7.48 15.48 25.60
C ASN A 329 -6.58 15.59 26.85
N ASN A 330 -6.05 14.45 27.30
CA ASN A 330 -5.13 14.28 28.43
C ASN A 330 -5.75 14.72 29.78
N ASP A 331 -7.00 14.36 30.04
CA ASP A 331 -7.71 14.61 31.31
C ASP A 331 -7.76 13.38 32.24
N GLY A 332 -7.29 12.22 31.78
CA GLY A 332 -7.27 10.96 32.51
C GLY A 332 -8.54 10.10 32.34
N ASP A 333 -9.52 10.55 31.55
CA ASP A 333 -10.65 9.76 31.09
C ASP A 333 -10.39 9.26 29.66
N THR A 334 -10.65 7.97 29.40
CA THR A 334 -10.44 7.36 28.07
C THR A 334 -11.74 7.24 27.27
N SER A 335 -12.82 7.89 27.71
CA SER A 335 -14.13 7.82 27.04
C SER A 335 -14.13 8.47 25.66
N ASP A 336 -13.14 9.33 25.37
CA ASP A 336 -12.89 9.95 24.07
C ASP A 336 -11.78 9.23 23.27
N SER A 337 -11.43 7.99 23.65
CA SER A 337 -10.46 7.18 22.92
C SER A 337 -10.82 7.04 21.45
N ILE A 338 -9.80 7.24 20.60
CA ILE A 338 -9.86 7.01 19.15
C ILE A 338 -9.09 5.75 18.74
N ALA A 339 -8.56 5.02 19.71
CA ALA A 339 -7.69 3.86 19.51
C ALA A 339 -8.34 2.77 18.65
N ASP A 340 -9.63 2.49 18.88
CA ASP A 340 -10.37 1.44 18.17
C ASP A 340 -10.40 1.65 16.65
N ASN A 341 -10.53 2.90 16.20
CA ASN A 341 -10.56 3.25 14.78
C ASN A 341 -9.23 3.86 14.27
N THR A 342 -8.12 3.52 14.92
CA THR A 342 -6.78 3.93 14.49
C THR A 342 -5.94 2.71 14.12
N LEU A 343 -5.49 2.65 12.86
CA LEU A 343 -4.45 1.72 12.45
C LEU A 343 -3.10 2.28 12.83
N VAL A 344 -2.40 1.59 13.73
CA VAL A 344 -1.00 1.87 14.07
C VAL A 344 -0.10 0.88 13.34
N VAL A 345 0.89 1.41 12.62
CA VAL A 345 1.95 0.63 11.96
C VAL A 345 3.29 0.97 12.60
N PHE A 346 4.13 -0.03 12.83
CA PHE A 346 5.55 0.15 13.17
C PHE A 346 6.42 -0.63 12.18
N GLN A 347 7.42 0.01 11.59
CA GLN A 347 8.36 -0.63 10.67
C GLN A 347 9.73 0.06 10.68
N SER A 348 10.81 -0.68 10.37
CA SER A 348 12.11 -0.10 10.02
C SER A 348 12.29 0.07 8.52
N ASP A 349 13.11 1.03 8.11
CA ASP A 349 13.40 1.31 6.70
C ASP A 349 14.27 0.24 6.01
N ASN A 350 15.25 -0.26 6.72
CA ASN A 350 16.17 -1.32 6.32
C ASN A 350 16.66 -2.13 7.52
N GLY A 351 17.43 -3.19 7.25
CA GLY A 351 18.05 -4.01 8.28
C GLY A 351 19.04 -3.25 9.18
N GLY A 352 19.38 -3.83 10.33
CA GLY A 352 20.19 -3.18 11.35
C GLY A 352 21.69 -3.14 11.01
N PRO A 353 22.47 -2.31 11.70
CA PRO A 353 23.88 -2.14 11.40
C PRO A 353 24.70 -3.37 11.82
N SER A 354 25.89 -3.50 11.24
CA SER A 354 26.89 -4.44 11.74
C SER A 354 27.49 -3.97 13.07
N GLY A 355 28.37 -4.78 13.67
CA GLY A 355 29.14 -4.39 14.85
C GLY A 355 28.63 -5.04 16.13
N LYS A 356 28.99 -4.42 17.27
CA LYS A 356 28.86 -5.04 18.59
C LYS A 356 27.41 -5.25 19.01
N ASN A 357 26.51 -4.31 18.69
CA ASN A 357 25.09 -4.45 19.01
C ASN A 357 24.46 -5.65 18.28
N ASN A 358 24.83 -5.92 17.03
CA ASN A 358 24.34 -7.11 16.33
C ASN A 358 24.85 -8.41 16.98
N VAL A 359 26.09 -8.45 17.45
CA VAL A 359 26.68 -9.64 18.09
C VAL A 359 26.13 -9.84 19.51
N GLU A 360 26.09 -8.77 20.30
CA GLU A 360 25.81 -8.82 21.73
C GLU A 360 24.30 -8.85 22.02
N LEU A 361 23.46 -8.27 21.16
CA LEU A 361 22.00 -8.19 21.32
C LEU A 361 21.23 -8.97 20.24
N ASP A 362 21.89 -9.56 19.25
CA ASP A 362 21.22 -10.22 18.12
C ASP A 362 20.26 -9.28 17.38
N ALA A 363 20.73 -8.05 17.09
CA ALA A 363 19.90 -6.97 16.51
C ALA A 363 19.25 -7.36 15.17
N ASN A 364 19.86 -8.26 14.39
CA ASN A 364 19.28 -8.81 13.15
C ASN A 364 18.64 -10.20 13.31
N GLY A 365 18.57 -10.75 14.53
CA GLY A 365 17.88 -12.02 14.83
C GLY A 365 18.49 -13.26 14.16
N GLY A 366 19.82 -13.26 14.00
CA GLY A 366 20.59 -14.31 13.34
C GLY A 366 20.42 -14.38 11.82
N LEU A 367 19.72 -13.41 11.20
CA LEU A 367 19.59 -13.33 9.76
C LEU A 367 20.93 -12.95 9.10
N SER A 368 21.14 -13.41 7.87
CA SER A 368 22.38 -13.16 7.13
C SER A 368 22.48 -11.72 6.63
N GLY A 369 23.66 -11.14 6.69
CA GLY A 369 23.87 -9.74 6.29
C GLY A 369 23.35 -8.71 7.31
N THR A 370 23.51 -7.45 6.93
CA THR A 370 23.22 -6.25 7.73
C THR A 370 22.79 -5.14 6.77
N LYS A 371 22.49 -3.93 7.27
CA LYS A 371 22.31 -2.73 6.44
C LYS A 371 23.26 -2.68 5.24
N GLY A 372 22.72 -2.32 4.08
CA GLY A 372 23.45 -2.20 2.81
C GLY A 372 23.70 -3.54 2.11
N LYS A 373 23.18 -4.65 2.65
CA LYS A 373 23.24 -5.98 2.04
C LYS A 373 21.85 -6.41 1.58
N ILE A 374 21.81 -7.27 0.57
CA ILE A 374 20.58 -7.81 -0.01
C ILE A 374 20.13 -9.14 0.65
N GLN A 375 20.96 -9.66 1.55
CA GLN A 375 20.64 -10.81 2.40
C GLN A 375 19.54 -10.45 3.43
N GLU A 376 18.88 -11.45 4.02
CA GLU A 376 17.70 -11.29 4.88
C GLU A 376 17.90 -10.24 5.98
N GLY A 377 19.03 -10.23 6.68
CA GLY A 377 19.34 -9.28 7.75
C GLY A 377 19.59 -7.84 7.29
N GLY A 378 19.66 -7.60 5.99
CA GLY A 378 19.76 -6.26 5.39
C GLY A 378 18.44 -5.68 4.88
N ILE A 379 17.44 -6.52 4.60
CA ILE A 379 16.15 -6.11 4.00
C ILE A 379 14.92 -6.53 4.79
N ARG A 380 15.00 -7.60 5.60
CA ARG A 380 13.91 -8.04 6.47
C ARG A 380 13.98 -7.22 7.76
N VAL A 381 12.84 -6.64 8.13
CA VAL A 381 12.72 -5.60 9.16
C VAL A 381 11.60 -5.95 10.14
N PRO A 382 11.63 -5.44 11.38
CA PRO A 382 10.48 -5.60 12.26
C PRO A 382 9.27 -4.89 11.64
N LEU A 383 8.10 -5.53 11.69
CA LEU A 383 6.83 -4.96 11.22
C LEU A 383 5.69 -5.38 12.15
N LEU A 384 5.06 -4.41 12.79
CA LEU A 384 3.90 -4.61 13.66
C LEU A 384 2.72 -3.78 13.14
N MET A 385 1.50 -4.31 13.27
CA MET A 385 0.28 -3.53 13.05
C MET A 385 -0.73 -3.78 14.16
N ARG A 386 -1.35 -2.72 14.67
CA ARG A 386 -2.38 -2.77 15.71
C ARG A 386 -3.57 -1.93 15.28
N TRP A 387 -4.76 -2.53 15.31
CA TRP A 387 -6.02 -1.87 14.99
C TRP A 387 -7.14 -2.58 15.77
N PRO A 388 -7.47 -2.15 17.01
CA PRO A 388 -8.30 -2.94 17.93
C PRO A 388 -9.67 -3.34 17.37
N ALA A 389 -10.32 -2.48 16.57
CA ALA A 389 -11.62 -2.82 15.97
C ALA A 389 -11.55 -3.87 14.84
N ARG A 390 -10.35 -4.23 14.36
CA ARG A 390 -10.15 -5.11 13.19
C ARG A 390 -9.20 -6.28 13.44
N ILE A 391 -8.17 -6.07 14.25
CA ILE A 391 -7.18 -7.06 14.69
C ILE A 391 -7.55 -7.42 16.14
N THR A 392 -8.39 -8.44 16.29
CA THR A 392 -8.88 -8.96 17.57
C THR A 392 -8.39 -10.39 17.78
N ALA A 393 -8.74 -11.02 18.90
CA ALA A 393 -8.45 -12.45 19.11
C ALA A 393 -9.16 -13.36 18.08
N GLU A 394 -10.27 -12.89 17.48
CA GLU A 394 -11.14 -13.67 16.59
C GLU A 394 -11.02 -13.31 15.11
N SER A 395 -10.26 -12.25 14.77
CA SER A 395 -10.01 -11.88 13.38
C SER A 395 -9.09 -12.88 12.67
N LYS A 396 -9.09 -12.84 11.34
CA LYS A 396 -8.18 -13.67 10.52
C LYS A 396 -6.71 -13.39 10.83
N LEU A 397 -6.37 -12.12 10.97
CA LEU A 397 -5.10 -11.66 11.55
C LEU A 397 -5.30 -11.51 13.05
N LYS A 398 -4.90 -12.51 13.83
CA LYS A 398 -5.20 -12.57 15.26
C LYS A 398 -4.27 -11.68 16.08
N ALA A 399 -4.85 -10.91 16.99
CA ALA A 399 -4.10 -10.13 17.97
C ALA A 399 -3.18 -11.02 18.81
N GLY A 400 -1.97 -10.54 19.13
CA GLY A 400 -0.96 -11.25 19.92
C GLY A 400 -0.27 -12.40 19.21
N THR A 401 -0.40 -12.50 17.88
CA THR A 401 0.16 -13.61 17.09
C THR A 401 1.21 -13.17 16.08
N ASN A 402 1.93 -14.16 15.54
CA ASN A 402 2.89 -13.99 14.46
C ASN A 402 2.26 -14.42 13.12
N CYS A 403 2.50 -13.64 12.07
CA CYS A 403 2.05 -13.90 10.71
C CYS A 403 3.24 -14.14 9.76
N ASP A 404 3.12 -15.13 8.87
CA ASP A 404 4.10 -15.40 7.81
C ASP A 404 3.72 -14.77 6.45
N MET A 405 2.66 -13.97 6.42
CA MET A 405 2.34 -13.13 5.26
C MET A 405 3.55 -12.24 4.96
N VAL A 406 3.98 -12.26 3.70
CA VAL A 406 5.00 -11.33 3.19
C VAL A 406 4.35 -9.97 3.04
N VAL A 407 4.95 -8.96 3.67
CA VAL A 407 4.55 -7.56 3.52
C VAL A 407 5.81 -6.78 3.22
N ASP A 408 5.80 -6.07 2.10
CA ASP A 408 6.88 -5.18 1.69
C ASP A 408 6.50 -3.73 1.96
N VAL A 409 7.49 -2.87 2.13
CA VAL A 409 7.28 -1.43 2.33
C VAL A 409 6.45 -0.81 1.20
N THR A 410 6.54 -1.33 -0.03
CA THR A 410 5.73 -0.85 -1.17
C THR A 410 4.24 -1.09 -0.97
N ASP A 411 3.85 -2.07 -0.15
CA ASP A 411 2.44 -2.44 0.05
C ASP A 411 1.66 -1.41 0.88
N LEU A 412 2.35 -0.50 1.58
CA LEU A 412 1.72 0.45 2.49
C LEU A 412 0.92 1.54 1.77
N LEU A 413 1.44 2.13 0.69
CA LEU A 413 0.69 3.11 -0.11
C LEU A 413 -0.66 2.56 -0.63
N PRO A 414 -0.72 1.44 -1.39
CA PRO A 414 -2.00 0.92 -1.87
C PRO A 414 -2.92 0.48 -0.72
N THR A 415 -2.36 0.00 0.39
CA THR A 415 -3.15 -0.34 1.58
C THR A 415 -3.83 0.90 2.16
N PHE A 416 -3.10 2.00 2.31
CA PHE A 416 -3.65 3.25 2.85
C PHE A 416 -4.64 3.89 1.86
N CYS A 417 -4.39 3.84 0.55
CA CYS A 417 -5.35 4.26 -0.46
C CYS A 417 -6.68 3.49 -0.31
N GLU A 418 -6.64 2.15 -0.25
CA GLU A 418 -7.85 1.34 -0.13
C GLU A 418 -8.62 1.62 1.17
N LEU A 419 -7.93 1.72 2.30
CA LEU A 419 -8.55 2.06 3.59
C LEU A 419 -9.16 3.47 3.62
N ALA A 420 -8.58 4.40 2.86
CA ALA A 420 -9.07 5.78 2.74
C ALA A 420 -10.18 5.94 1.69
N GLY A 421 -10.40 4.94 0.83
CA GLY A 421 -11.24 5.06 -0.36
C GLY A 421 -10.63 5.95 -1.44
N ALA A 422 -9.30 6.09 -1.45
CA ALA A 422 -8.55 6.86 -2.44
C ALA A 422 -8.17 5.96 -3.64
N PRO A 423 -8.03 6.52 -4.86
CA PRO A 423 -7.50 5.76 -5.98
C PRO A 423 -6.06 5.34 -5.73
N VAL A 424 -5.74 4.08 -6.06
CA VAL A 424 -4.37 3.58 -6.03
C VAL A 424 -3.61 4.11 -7.25
N PRO A 425 -2.38 4.66 -7.10
CA PRO A 425 -1.59 5.10 -8.25
C PRO A 425 -1.35 3.98 -9.27
N LEU A 426 -1.32 4.34 -10.55
CA LEU A 426 -1.18 3.37 -11.65
C LEU A 426 0.23 2.77 -11.68
N GLY A 427 0.31 1.45 -11.84
CA GLY A 427 1.56 0.76 -12.16
C GLY A 427 2.54 0.60 -10.99
N ILE A 428 2.14 0.93 -9.76
CA ILE A 428 2.98 0.74 -8.57
C ILE A 428 3.18 -0.73 -8.23
N ASP A 429 4.24 -1.01 -7.48
CA ASP A 429 4.65 -2.38 -7.17
C ASP A 429 4.03 -2.96 -5.91
N GLY A 430 3.49 -2.12 -5.04
CA GLY A 430 2.76 -2.57 -3.85
C GLY A 430 1.48 -3.33 -4.17
N VAL A 431 1.07 -4.20 -3.26
CA VAL A 431 -0.25 -4.84 -3.27
C VAL A 431 -0.92 -4.59 -1.94
N SER A 432 -2.11 -3.99 -1.97
CA SER A 432 -2.86 -3.68 -0.75
C SER A 432 -3.10 -4.94 0.10
N ILE A 433 -2.87 -4.82 1.41
CA ILE A 433 -3.25 -5.81 2.42
C ILE A 433 -4.49 -5.40 3.22
N ALA A 434 -5.19 -4.34 2.79
CA ALA A 434 -6.40 -3.86 3.46
C ALA A 434 -7.46 -4.96 3.61
N PRO A 435 -7.71 -5.86 2.61
CA PRO A 435 -8.65 -6.96 2.79
C PRO A 435 -8.25 -7.93 3.91
N ALA A 436 -6.96 -8.19 4.09
CA ALA A 436 -6.46 -9.02 5.19
C ALA A 436 -6.67 -8.35 6.55
N LEU A 437 -6.45 -7.03 6.64
CA LEU A 437 -6.68 -6.23 7.86
C LEU A 437 -8.17 -6.14 8.21
N LEU A 438 -9.03 -5.89 7.22
CA LEU A 438 -10.47 -5.77 7.39
C LEU A 438 -11.15 -7.13 7.65
N GLY A 439 -10.51 -8.24 7.26
CA GLY A 439 -11.09 -9.58 7.32
C GLY A 439 -12.18 -9.83 6.28
N SER A 440 -12.35 -8.92 5.32
CA SER A 440 -13.36 -8.95 4.27
C SER A 440 -12.78 -8.42 2.94
N GLY A 441 -13.50 -8.61 1.84
CA GLY A 441 -13.01 -8.27 0.51
C GLY A 441 -12.05 -9.33 -0.06
N GLN A 442 -11.48 -9.03 -1.22
CA GLN A 442 -10.63 -9.95 -1.96
C GLN A 442 -9.15 -9.58 -1.82
N GLN A 443 -8.41 -10.35 -1.02
CA GLN A 443 -6.97 -10.19 -0.92
C GLN A 443 -6.30 -10.58 -2.25
N ARG A 444 -5.78 -9.59 -2.98
CA ARG A 444 -4.92 -9.85 -4.15
C ARG A 444 -3.63 -10.52 -3.69
N HIS A 445 -3.15 -11.48 -4.47
CA HIS A 445 -1.94 -12.22 -4.14
C HIS A 445 -0.73 -11.60 -4.86
N ARG A 446 0.27 -11.17 -4.08
CA ARG A 446 1.59 -10.83 -4.60
C ARG A 446 2.40 -12.11 -4.74
N GLU A 447 2.78 -12.48 -5.96
CA GLU A 447 3.52 -13.72 -6.19
C GLU A 447 4.94 -13.63 -5.62
N PHE A 448 5.63 -12.50 -5.85
CA PHE A 448 7.00 -12.28 -5.44
C PHE A 448 7.27 -10.82 -5.08
N ILE A 449 8.36 -10.59 -4.34
CA ILE A 449 8.91 -9.26 -4.07
C ILE A 449 10.34 -9.16 -4.59
N ILE A 450 10.72 -7.95 -5.00
CA ILE A 450 12.02 -7.63 -5.58
C ILE A 450 12.73 -6.64 -4.67
N HIS A 451 14.03 -6.85 -4.51
CA HIS A 451 14.89 -5.87 -3.87
C HIS A 451 16.11 -5.64 -4.74
N GLU A 452 16.46 -4.38 -4.94
CA GLU A 452 17.69 -3.96 -5.58
C GLU A 452 18.55 -3.14 -4.62
N ALA A 453 19.85 -3.32 -4.78
CA ALA A 453 20.91 -2.52 -4.22
C ALA A 453 21.98 -2.32 -5.30
N GLY A 454 22.64 -1.17 -5.35
CA GLY A 454 23.77 -0.97 -6.29
C GLY A 454 24.93 -1.97 -6.15
N ASN A 455 24.85 -2.91 -5.20
CA ASN A 455 25.76 -4.02 -4.94
C ASN A 455 25.06 -5.41 -4.92
N GLY A 456 23.81 -5.55 -5.36
CA GLY A 456 23.10 -6.83 -5.40
C GLY A 456 21.60 -6.74 -5.69
N GLN A 457 21.00 -7.87 -6.05
CA GLN A 457 19.58 -7.99 -6.40
C GLN A 457 19.01 -9.28 -5.80
N SER A 458 17.74 -9.27 -5.42
CA SER A 458 17.04 -10.47 -4.96
C SER A 458 15.57 -10.49 -5.38
N ILE A 459 15.06 -11.71 -5.54
CA ILE A 459 13.64 -12.01 -5.70
C ILE A 459 13.25 -13.04 -4.65
N ILE A 460 12.16 -12.77 -3.92
CA ILE A 460 11.58 -13.68 -2.94
C ILE A 460 10.22 -14.10 -3.44
N ARG A 461 10.05 -15.39 -3.73
CA ARG A 461 8.79 -16.00 -4.14
C ARG A 461 8.42 -17.12 -3.18
N ARG A 462 7.31 -16.95 -2.46
CA ARG A 462 6.92 -17.85 -1.36
C ARG A 462 8.09 -18.01 -0.38
N ASN A 463 8.65 -19.21 -0.21
CA ASN A 463 9.76 -19.47 0.70
C ASN A 463 11.13 -19.42 0.02
N HIS A 464 11.18 -19.29 -1.32
CA HIS A 464 12.44 -19.30 -2.05
C HIS A 464 12.96 -17.88 -2.27
N LYS A 465 14.26 -17.70 -2.06
CA LYS A 465 14.96 -16.46 -2.35
C LYS A 465 16.12 -16.71 -3.30
N LEU A 466 16.06 -16.09 -4.46
CA LEU A 466 17.18 -16.02 -5.39
C LEU A 466 17.92 -14.70 -5.16
N VAL A 467 19.23 -14.76 -5.02
CA VAL A 467 20.05 -13.59 -4.72
C VAL A 467 21.33 -13.58 -5.55
N ARG A 468 21.70 -12.38 -6.00
CA ARG A 468 23.00 -12.06 -6.60
C ARG A 468 23.61 -10.92 -5.82
N SER A 469 24.83 -11.10 -5.34
CA SER A 469 25.60 -10.04 -4.67
C SER A 469 26.78 -9.64 -5.54
N ASN A 470 26.82 -8.37 -5.94
CA ASN A 470 27.73 -7.86 -6.95
C ASN A 470 27.69 -8.76 -8.21
N ASN A 471 28.85 -9.07 -8.78
CA ASN A 471 28.98 -9.95 -9.94
C ASN A 471 29.13 -11.44 -9.56
N SER A 472 28.67 -11.83 -8.36
CA SER A 472 28.75 -13.24 -7.93
C SER A 472 27.73 -14.11 -8.66
N PRO A 473 27.95 -15.43 -8.78
CA PRO A 473 26.94 -16.35 -9.27
C PRO A 473 25.65 -16.26 -8.43
N LEU A 474 24.51 -16.53 -9.08
CA LEU A 474 23.23 -16.62 -8.40
C LEU A 474 23.25 -17.72 -7.33
N LYS A 475 22.68 -17.42 -6.18
CA LYS A 475 22.45 -18.37 -5.09
C LYS A 475 20.95 -18.43 -4.81
N LEU A 476 20.46 -19.63 -4.54
CA LEU A 476 19.07 -19.89 -4.21
C LEU A 476 19.02 -20.47 -2.79
N TYR A 477 18.10 -19.97 -1.97
CA TYR A 477 17.87 -20.44 -0.61
C TYR A 477 16.38 -20.73 -0.41
N ASP A 478 16.10 -21.74 0.42
CA ASP A 478 14.77 -21.95 1.01
C ASP A 478 14.77 -21.32 2.39
N LEU A 479 14.07 -20.19 2.55
CA LEU A 479 14.03 -19.39 3.76
C LEU A 479 13.26 -20.05 4.91
N GLU A 480 12.43 -21.05 4.62
CA GLU A 480 11.74 -21.82 5.66
C GLU A 480 12.72 -22.81 6.33
N ALA A 481 13.51 -23.51 5.52
CA ALA A 481 14.53 -24.44 6.01
C ALA A 481 15.82 -23.74 6.49
N ASP A 482 16.17 -22.61 5.88
CA ASP A 482 17.41 -21.88 6.11
C ASP A 482 17.22 -20.35 5.98
N ARG A 483 16.71 -19.75 7.04
CA ARG A 483 16.62 -18.28 7.18
C ARG A 483 17.98 -17.57 7.26
N THR A 484 19.07 -18.33 7.38
CA THR A 484 20.44 -17.80 7.51
C THR A 484 21.20 -17.79 6.18
N GLU A 485 20.56 -18.24 5.09
CA GLU A 485 21.14 -18.20 3.74
C GLU A 485 22.54 -18.85 3.66
N THR A 486 22.75 -19.97 4.34
CA THR A 486 24.02 -20.71 4.40
C THR A 486 24.07 -21.91 3.45
N SER A 487 22.91 -22.45 3.07
CA SER A 487 22.75 -23.65 2.26
C SER A 487 22.26 -23.32 0.85
N ASN A 488 23.20 -23.03 -0.07
CA ASN A 488 22.85 -22.74 -1.45
C ASN A 488 22.30 -23.98 -2.17
N ILE A 489 21.05 -23.92 -2.61
CA ILE A 489 20.35 -25.03 -3.28
C ILE A 489 20.28 -24.88 -4.80
N ALA A 490 20.87 -23.83 -5.39
CA ALA A 490 20.73 -23.49 -6.81
C ALA A 490 21.04 -24.66 -7.76
N ALA A 491 22.13 -25.41 -7.53
CA ALA A 491 22.54 -26.53 -8.37
C ALA A 491 21.50 -27.68 -8.40
N ARG A 492 20.69 -27.82 -7.35
CA ARG A 492 19.62 -28.82 -7.24
C ARG A 492 18.30 -28.36 -7.84
N HIS A 493 18.13 -27.06 -8.12
CA HIS A 493 16.89 -26.46 -8.63
C HIS A 493 17.13 -25.52 -9.83
N PRO A 494 17.79 -25.98 -10.92
CA PRO A 494 18.18 -25.11 -12.03
C PRO A 494 16.99 -24.48 -12.77
N GLN A 495 15.84 -25.16 -12.84
CA GLN A 495 14.63 -24.62 -13.46
C GLN A 495 14.06 -23.44 -12.67
N LEU A 496 13.99 -23.56 -11.34
CA LEU A 496 13.50 -22.49 -10.47
C LEU A 496 14.47 -21.29 -10.48
N VAL A 497 15.78 -21.53 -10.53
CA VAL A 497 16.77 -20.46 -10.71
C VAL A 497 16.50 -19.69 -12.01
N LYS A 498 16.33 -20.39 -13.13
CA LYS A 498 16.07 -19.77 -14.43
C LYS A 498 14.76 -18.97 -14.45
N GLU A 499 13.71 -19.52 -13.84
CA GLU A 499 12.40 -18.88 -13.73
C GLU A 499 12.48 -17.59 -12.91
N LEU A 500 13.06 -17.66 -11.70
CA LEU A 500 13.23 -16.49 -10.83
C LEU A 500 14.18 -15.45 -11.44
N GLU A 501 15.24 -15.85 -12.13
CA GLU A 501 16.12 -14.93 -12.85
C GLU A 501 15.37 -14.23 -13.99
N THR A 502 14.49 -14.95 -14.70
CA THR A 502 13.67 -14.37 -15.78
C THR A 502 12.67 -13.36 -15.23
N LEU A 503 12.02 -13.65 -14.09
CA LEU A 503 11.13 -12.69 -13.42
C LEU A 503 11.91 -11.46 -12.94
N LEU A 504 13.08 -11.66 -12.35
CA LEU A 504 13.93 -10.60 -11.84
C LEU A 504 14.43 -9.69 -12.97
N LEU A 505 14.92 -10.25 -14.09
CA LEU A 505 15.28 -9.51 -15.30
C LEU A 505 14.07 -8.84 -15.95
N GLY A 506 12.91 -9.51 -15.87
CA GLY A 506 11.60 -8.92 -16.09
C GLY A 506 11.58 -7.61 -15.32
N GLU A 507 11.48 -7.63 -14.00
CA GLU A 507 11.39 -6.49 -13.05
C GLU A 507 12.55 -5.48 -13.03
N ARG A 508 13.33 -5.37 -14.11
CA ARG A 508 14.18 -4.22 -14.41
C ARG A 508 15.25 -3.90 -13.36
N VAL A 509 15.57 -4.86 -12.50
CA VAL A 509 16.70 -4.84 -11.56
C VAL A 509 18.09 -4.68 -12.20
N ALA A 510 18.17 -4.76 -13.53
CA ALA A 510 19.42 -4.64 -14.30
C ALA A 510 19.49 -3.33 -15.10
N GLU A 511 18.58 -2.40 -14.86
CA GLU A 511 18.56 -1.10 -15.54
C GLU A 511 19.77 -0.23 -15.18
N PRO A 512 20.18 0.67 -16.10
CA PRO A 512 21.26 1.59 -15.80
C PRO A 512 20.87 2.56 -14.68
N ARG A 513 21.89 2.98 -13.94
CA ARG A 513 21.76 4.01 -12.90
C ARG A 513 21.09 5.26 -13.48
N GLY A 514 20.04 5.75 -12.81
CA GLY A 514 19.32 6.93 -13.31
C GLY A 514 17.99 6.60 -13.98
N PHE A 515 17.68 5.33 -14.17
CA PHE A 515 16.38 4.89 -14.64
C PHE A 515 15.26 5.27 -13.65
N ALA A 516 14.08 5.60 -14.18
CA ALA A 516 12.83 5.72 -13.45
C ALA A 516 11.65 5.52 -14.42
N ASN A 517 10.49 5.18 -13.88
CA ASN A 517 9.25 5.23 -14.64
C ASN A 517 8.93 6.66 -15.08
N THR A 518 8.31 6.84 -16.24
CA THR A 518 7.95 8.14 -16.83
C THR A 518 6.44 8.21 -17.05
N TYR A 519 5.86 9.41 -17.04
CA TYR A 519 4.42 9.60 -17.11
C TYR A 519 4.03 10.21 -18.46
N HIS A 520 3.16 9.51 -19.19
CA HIS A 520 2.77 9.92 -20.55
C HIS A 520 1.26 9.89 -20.73
N GLN A 521 0.73 10.93 -21.36
CA GLN A 521 -0.68 11.08 -21.67
C GLN A 521 -0.88 10.97 -23.19
N TRP A 522 -1.92 10.26 -23.58
CA TRP A 522 -2.39 10.23 -24.95
C TRP A 522 -3.02 11.56 -25.33
N THR A 523 -2.58 12.14 -26.44
CA THR A 523 -3.08 13.40 -27.02
C THR A 523 -3.73 13.20 -28.39
N GLY A 524 -3.69 11.97 -28.92
CA GLY A 524 -4.19 11.64 -30.24
C GLY A 524 -5.70 11.91 -30.43
N GLN A 525 -6.05 12.22 -31.68
CA GLN A 525 -7.44 12.39 -32.12
C GLN A 525 -8.16 11.02 -32.26
N ASP A 526 -9.46 11.04 -32.55
CA ASP A 526 -10.21 9.81 -32.79
C ASP A 526 -9.61 8.99 -33.93
N GLY A 527 -9.36 7.71 -33.67
CA GLY A 527 -8.72 6.78 -34.61
C GLY A 527 -7.21 6.89 -34.70
N ALA A 528 -6.55 7.76 -33.93
CA ALA A 528 -5.10 7.91 -33.96
C ALA A 528 -4.37 6.68 -33.41
N LYS A 529 -3.11 6.52 -33.84
CA LYS A 529 -2.28 5.32 -33.66
C LYS A 529 -1.37 5.44 -32.46
N THR A 530 -1.40 4.44 -31.58
CA THR A 530 -0.56 4.42 -30.36
C THR A 530 0.94 4.32 -30.65
N SER A 531 1.32 3.80 -31.83
CA SER A 531 2.72 3.72 -32.26
C SER A 531 3.31 5.06 -32.75
N ASP A 532 2.47 6.06 -32.97
CA ASP A 532 2.89 7.38 -33.42
C ASP A 532 3.16 8.28 -32.22
N ALA A 533 4.44 8.69 -32.12
CA ALA A 533 4.96 9.49 -31.02
C ALA A 533 4.25 10.84 -30.84
N ASP A 534 3.78 11.45 -31.93
CA ASP A 534 3.13 12.76 -31.89
C ASP A 534 1.77 12.72 -31.16
N ASN A 535 1.24 11.53 -30.89
CA ASN A 535 0.01 11.32 -30.13
C ASN A 535 0.26 11.08 -28.63
N TRP A 536 1.49 11.28 -28.15
CA TRP A 536 1.85 11.20 -26.74
C TRP A 536 2.50 12.50 -26.28
N THR A 537 2.34 12.82 -25.00
CA THR A 537 3.09 13.92 -24.39
C THR A 537 4.54 13.51 -24.17
N ASP A 538 5.48 14.41 -24.45
CA ASP A 538 6.83 14.32 -23.93
C ASP A 538 6.82 14.46 -22.39
N TYR A 539 7.70 13.73 -21.72
CA TYR A 539 7.95 13.85 -20.30
C TYR A 539 9.19 14.69 -20.03
N LYS A 540 9.08 15.62 -19.07
CA LYS A 540 10.22 16.42 -18.59
C LYS A 540 10.13 16.69 -17.10
N TYR A 541 11.09 16.15 -16.35
CA TYR A 541 11.32 16.52 -14.96
C TYR A 541 12.42 17.58 -14.89
N ALA A 542 12.07 18.79 -14.42
CA ALA A 542 12.98 19.91 -14.32
C ALA A 542 12.65 20.81 -13.11
N ASN A 543 13.67 21.40 -12.48
CA ASN A 543 13.52 22.40 -11.42
C ASN A 543 14.48 23.57 -11.66
N GLU A 544 14.01 24.81 -11.49
CA GLU A 544 14.83 26.04 -11.59
C GLU A 544 15.72 26.12 -12.86
N GLY A 545 15.20 25.65 -14.00
CA GLY A 545 15.92 25.65 -15.27
C GLY A 545 16.89 24.47 -15.47
N ILE A 546 17.07 23.61 -14.48
CA ILE A 546 17.83 22.36 -14.57
C ILE A 546 16.89 21.23 -15.01
N SER A 547 17.19 20.60 -16.14
CA SER A 547 16.47 19.39 -16.58
C SER A 547 17.15 18.15 -15.98
N TYR A 548 16.40 17.36 -15.22
CA TYR A 548 16.91 16.16 -14.56
C TYR A 548 16.62 14.89 -15.37
N MET A 549 15.46 14.84 -16.03
CA MET A 549 15.04 13.72 -16.88
C MET A 549 14.15 14.21 -18.01
N THR A 550 14.31 13.62 -19.18
CA THR A 550 13.43 13.78 -20.34
C THR A 550 13.19 12.41 -20.96
N ASP A 551 11.97 12.18 -21.42
CA ASP A 551 11.59 10.97 -22.17
C ASP A 551 10.53 11.37 -23.19
N ASP A 552 10.66 10.90 -24.42
CA ASP A 552 9.81 11.26 -25.55
C ASP A 552 9.63 10.07 -26.49
N GLY A 553 8.83 10.24 -27.53
CA GLY A 553 8.65 9.22 -28.56
C GLY A 553 7.39 8.38 -28.40
N ALA A 554 7.48 7.10 -28.73
CA ALA A 554 6.38 6.14 -28.69
C ALA A 554 6.44 5.28 -27.40
N PRO A 555 5.37 4.56 -27.04
CA PRO A 555 5.29 3.80 -25.80
C PRO A 555 6.50 2.90 -25.50
N GLN A 556 7.02 3.01 -24.27
CA GLN A 556 8.14 2.22 -23.78
C GLN A 556 7.78 1.53 -22.47
N LEU A 557 8.48 0.43 -22.16
CA LEU A 557 8.28 -0.37 -20.93
C LEU A 557 8.46 0.41 -19.60
N SER A 558 9.02 1.62 -19.61
CA SER A 558 9.10 2.52 -18.44
C SER A 558 7.84 3.34 -18.23
N TRP A 559 6.95 3.41 -19.21
CA TRP A 559 5.87 4.38 -19.20
C TRP A 559 4.75 3.94 -18.28
N THR A 560 4.35 4.86 -17.42
CA THR A 560 3.01 4.90 -16.81
C THR A 560 2.14 5.71 -17.76
N ALA A 561 1.43 5.02 -18.64
CA ALA A 561 0.70 5.59 -19.76
C ALA A 561 -0.79 5.72 -19.45
N ARG A 562 -1.39 6.84 -19.85
CA ARG A 562 -2.84 7.06 -19.73
C ARG A 562 -3.45 7.44 -21.07
N ILE A 563 -4.53 6.75 -21.43
CA ILE A 563 -5.39 7.04 -22.57
C ILE A 563 -6.74 7.50 -22.04
N ALA A 564 -6.85 8.80 -21.78
CA ALA A 564 -8.06 9.42 -21.24
C ALA A 564 -8.82 10.19 -22.33
N ASN A 565 -10.13 9.99 -22.43
CA ASN A 565 -10.96 10.87 -23.26
C ASN A 565 -11.19 12.19 -22.53
N THR A 566 -10.68 13.28 -23.09
CA THR A 566 -10.86 14.64 -22.57
C THR A 566 -11.92 15.44 -23.36
N SER A 567 -12.60 14.83 -24.32
CA SER A 567 -13.67 15.45 -25.12
C SER A 567 -15.06 15.01 -24.69
N ASP A 568 -16.06 15.69 -25.24
CA ASP A 568 -17.49 15.40 -25.11
C ASP A 568 -18.00 14.33 -26.09
N GLN A 569 -17.16 13.91 -27.04
CA GLN A 569 -17.46 12.88 -28.02
C GLN A 569 -16.70 11.59 -27.73
N PRO A 570 -17.24 10.41 -28.08
CA PRO A 570 -16.48 9.16 -28.01
C PRO A 570 -15.18 9.23 -28.80
N ARG A 571 -14.11 8.66 -28.26
CA ARG A 571 -12.80 8.58 -28.91
C ARG A 571 -12.29 7.15 -28.97
N THR A 572 -11.44 6.90 -29.96
CA THR A 572 -10.78 5.63 -30.21
C THR A 572 -9.28 5.83 -30.35
N ALA A 573 -8.49 5.06 -29.62
CA ALA A 573 -7.06 4.87 -29.87
C ALA A 573 -6.83 3.50 -30.52
N GLN A 574 -6.00 3.44 -31.56
CA GLN A 574 -5.69 2.23 -32.31
C GLN A 574 -4.33 1.68 -31.89
N VAL A 575 -4.31 0.46 -31.35
CA VAL A 575 -3.06 -0.28 -31.11
C VAL A 575 -2.68 -0.99 -32.39
N ASP A 576 -1.90 -0.29 -33.22
CA ASP A 576 -1.54 -0.68 -34.58
C ASP A 576 -0.16 -1.37 -34.69
N ALA A 577 0.64 -1.32 -33.63
CA ALA A 577 1.87 -2.07 -33.44
C ALA A 577 1.98 -2.54 -31.98
N ASP A 578 2.91 -3.46 -31.70
CA ASP A 578 3.12 -3.96 -30.33
C ASP A 578 3.39 -2.78 -29.39
N MET A 579 2.61 -2.71 -28.31
CA MET A 579 2.66 -1.62 -27.33
C MET A 579 3.05 -2.21 -25.98
N GLU A 580 4.15 -1.71 -25.43
CA GLU A 580 4.67 -2.15 -24.14
C GLU A 580 4.84 -0.97 -23.20
N VAL A 581 4.24 -1.04 -22.01
CA VAL A 581 4.30 -0.01 -20.97
C VAL A 581 4.41 -0.66 -19.59
N LEU A 582 4.85 0.09 -18.58
CA LEU A 582 4.84 -0.39 -17.18
C LEU A 582 3.41 -0.53 -16.68
N GLY A 583 2.60 0.52 -16.83
CA GLY A 583 1.20 0.52 -16.46
C GLY A 583 0.38 1.28 -17.50
N LEU A 584 -0.83 0.80 -17.80
CA LEU A 584 -1.76 1.44 -18.73
C LEU A 584 -3.10 1.71 -18.07
N GLU A 585 -3.56 2.95 -18.09
CA GLU A 585 -4.94 3.31 -17.75
C GLU A 585 -5.69 3.77 -18.99
N VAL A 586 -6.90 3.28 -19.18
CA VAL A 586 -7.85 3.80 -20.18
C VAL A 586 -9.07 4.31 -19.43
N SER A 587 -9.49 5.53 -19.73
CA SER A 587 -10.65 6.15 -19.06
C SER A 587 -11.50 6.95 -20.03
N GLY A 588 -12.83 6.83 -19.92
CA GLY A 588 -13.74 7.75 -20.59
C GLY A 588 -13.82 9.11 -19.89
N ASN A 589 -14.66 9.99 -20.42
CA ASN A 589 -15.01 11.26 -19.82
C ASN A 589 -16.34 11.11 -19.06
N ALA A 590 -16.26 10.84 -17.76
CA ALA A 590 -17.45 10.63 -16.93
C ALA A 590 -18.35 11.87 -16.86
N THR A 591 -17.78 13.08 -16.94
CA THR A 591 -18.55 14.34 -16.89
C THR A 591 -19.43 14.51 -18.13
N GLU A 592 -18.91 14.12 -19.29
CA GLU A 592 -19.60 14.26 -20.59
C GLU A 592 -20.26 12.96 -21.07
N ASN A 593 -20.17 11.88 -20.28
CA ASN A 593 -20.64 10.54 -20.65
C ASN A 593 -20.08 10.08 -22.01
N ALA A 594 -18.79 10.34 -22.25
CA ALA A 594 -18.12 10.06 -23.51
C ALA A 594 -17.08 8.93 -23.38
N ASN A 595 -17.26 7.87 -24.16
CA ASN A 595 -16.43 6.66 -24.04
C ASN A 595 -15.01 6.87 -24.59
N GLN A 596 -14.04 6.15 -24.01
CA GLN A 596 -12.72 5.94 -24.60
C GLN A 596 -12.56 4.48 -25.01
N SER A 597 -12.37 4.23 -26.30
CA SER A 597 -12.07 2.91 -26.83
C SER A 597 -10.57 2.76 -27.09
N LEU A 598 -10.00 1.62 -26.70
CA LEU A 598 -8.68 1.15 -27.12
C LEU A 598 -8.90 -0.11 -27.95
N ILE A 599 -8.56 -0.06 -29.24
CA ILE A 599 -8.78 -1.18 -30.16
C ILE A 599 -7.44 -1.84 -30.47
N LEU A 600 -7.31 -3.11 -30.07
CA LEU A 600 -6.17 -3.93 -30.38
C LEU A 600 -6.37 -4.62 -31.73
N GLY A 601 -5.49 -4.32 -32.68
CA GLY A 601 -5.50 -4.93 -34.01
C GLY A 601 -5.21 -6.44 -34.01
N PRO A 602 -5.47 -7.13 -35.13
CA PRO A 602 -5.13 -8.54 -35.25
C PRO A 602 -3.61 -8.73 -35.25
N LYS A 603 -3.13 -9.73 -34.48
CA LYS A 603 -1.70 -10.06 -34.33
C LYS A 603 -0.84 -8.95 -33.71
N VAL A 604 -1.45 -8.08 -32.92
CA VAL A 604 -0.73 -7.07 -32.12
C VAL A 604 -0.74 -7.50 -30.65
N ASN A 605 0.37 -7.25 -29.96
CA ASN A 605 0.52 -7.49 -28.53
C ASN A 605 0.38 -6.18 -27.75
N LEU A 606 -0.43 -6.20 -26.70
CA LEU A 606 -0.51 -5.14 -25.71
C LEU A 606 0.03 -5.66 -24.37
N THR A 607 1.14 -5.09 -23.91
CA THR A 607 1.76 -5.45 -22.64
C THR A 607 1.67 -4.27 -21.68
N GLY A 608 0.82 -4.38 -20.65
CA GLY A 608 0.86 -3.51 -19.48
C GLY A 608 1.55 -4.28 -18.37
N ARG A 609 2.86 -4.13 -18.29
CA ARG A 609 3.71 -5.11 -17.63
C ARG A 609 3.38 -5.32 -16.15
N ASN A 610 3.11 -4.25 -15.43
CA ASN A 610 2.57 -4.33 -14.08
C ASN A 610 1.05 -4.54 -14.16
N GLU A 611 0.30 -3.54 -14.64
CA GLU A 611 -1.15 -3.61 -14.75
C GLU A 611 -1.73 -2.90 -15.98
N ILE A 612 -2.92 -3.34 -16.39
CA ILE A 612 -3.81 -2.61 -17.30
C ILE A 612 -5.10 -2.31 -16.54
N ARG A 613 -5.47 -1.04 -16.45
CA ARG A 613 -6.65 -0.55 -15.73
C ARG A 613 -7.65 0.05 -16.71
N LEU A 614 -8.88 -0.44 -16.67
CA LEU A 614 -10.00 0.12 -17.42
C LEU A 614 -10.94 0.81 -16.44
N MET A 615 -11.01 2.13 -16.54
CA MET A 615 -11.86 2.99 -15.71
C MET A 615 -13.28 3.10 -16.29
N PRO A 616 -14.24 3.72 -15.59
CA PRO A 616 -15.59 3.92 -16.14
C PRO A 616 -15.57 4.48 -17.57
N ASP A 617 -16.50 4.02 -18.40
CA ASP A 617 -16.67 4.39 -19.81
C ASP A 617 -15.47 4.08 -20.73
N ALA A 618 -14.49 3.31 -20.24
CA ALA A 618 -13.42 2.75 -21.04
C ALA A 618 -13.83 1.41 -21.68
N THR A 619 -13.40 1.18 -22.92
CA THR A 619 -13.56 -0.11 -23.60
C THR A 619 -12.23 -0.56 -24.20
N LEU A 620 -11.71 -1.72 -23.78
CA LEU A 620 -10.64 -2.43 -24.49
C LEU A 620 -11.26 -3.47 -25.42
N THR A 621 -11.08 -3.31 -26.73
CA THR A 621 -11.53 -4.29 -27.73
C THR A 621 -10.35 -5.08 -28.28
N VAL A 622 -10.37 -6.40 -28.08
CA VAL A 622 -9.35 -7.34 -28.56
C VAL A 622 -9.86 -8.00 -29.85
N ASN A 623 -9.12 -7.84 -30.96
CA ASN A 623 -9.46 -8.44 -32.26
C ASN A 623 -8.42 -9.48 -32.72
N GLY A 624 -8.22 -10.53 -31.93
CA GLY A 624 -7.31 -11.65 -32.24
C GLY A 624 -5.84 -11.41 -31.88
N GLY A 625 -5.54 -10.37 -31.09
CA GLY A 625 -4.23 -10.08 -30.51
C GLY A 625 -3.99 -10.77 -29.16
N VAL A 626 -2.92 -10.37 -28.48
CA VAL A 626 -2.57 -10.83 -27.12
C VAL A 626 -2.52 -9.64 -26.18
N VAL A 627 -3.16 -9.74 -25.03
CA VAL A 627 -3.01 -8.79 -23.92
C VAL A 627 -2.27 -9.49 -22.79
N SER A 628 -1.17 -8.92 -22.29
CA SER A 628 -0.35 -9.53 -21.25
C SER A 628 -0.05 -8.57 -20.10
N THR A 629 -0.11 -9.06 -18.87
CA THR A 629 0.35 -8.36 -17.66
C THR A 629 1.03 -9.36 -16.72
N LEU A 630 2.00 -8.92 -15.91
CA LEU A 630 2.59 -9.78 -14.86
C LEU A 630 1.70 -9.85 -13.61
N ARG A 631 0.76 -8.91 -13.46
CA ARG A 631 -0.15 -8.90 -12.31
C ARG A 631 -1.60 -9.06 -12.74
N TRP A 632 -2.22 -8.00 -13.22
CA TRP A 632 -3.65 -8.06 -13.51
C TRP A 632 -4.14 -7.08 -14.56
N ILE A 633 -5.31 -7.40 -15.10
CA ILE A 633 -6.21 -6.46 -15.77
C ILE A 633 -7.32 -6.13 -14.77
N ASP A 634 -7.45 -4.85 -14.44
CA ASP A 634 -8.43 -4.34 -13.47
C ASP A 634 -9.55 -3.60 -14.19
N LEU A 635 -10.76 -4.15 -14.18
CA LEU A 635 -11.93 -3.54 -14.80
C LEU A 635 -12.77 -2.91 -13.71
N HIS A 636 -12.84 -1.59 -13.68
CA HIS A 636 -13.72 -0.87 -12.78
C HIS A 636 -15.18 -0.95 -13.24
N ALA A 637 -16.11 -0.60 -12.34
CA ALA A 637 -17.53 -0.49 -12.69
C ALA A 637 -17.72 0.45 -13.90
N GLY A 638 -18.54 0.04 -14.87
CA GLY A 638 -18.74 0.78 -16.12
C GLY A 638 -17.70 0.53 -17.22
N ALA A 639 -16.56 -0.10 -16.90
CA ALA A 639 -15.55 -0.46 -17.89
C ALA A 639 -15.92 -1.74 -18.66
N THR A 640 -15.40 -1.88 -19.88
CA THR A 640 -15.65 -3.04 -20.74
C THR A 640 -14.38 -3.64 -21.33
N LEU A 641 -14.19 -4.96 -21.18
CA LEU A 641 -13.28 -5.76 -22.00
C LEU A 641 -14.11 -6.54 -23.02
N ASN A 642 -13.85 -6.34 -24.31
CA ASN A 642 -14.68 -6.87 -25.40
C ASN A 642 -13.83 -7.60 -26.45
N GLY A 643 -14.43 -8.61 -27.09
CA GLY A 643 -13.91 -9.22 -28.31
C GLY A 643 -13.37 -10.64 -28.11
N HIS A 644 -12.24 -10.93 -28.76
CA HIS A 644 -11.63 -12.26 -28.79
C HIS A 644 -10.11 -12.18 -28.93
N GLY A 645 -9.36 -13.10 -28.31
CA GLY A 645 -7.90 -13.15 -28.34
C GLY A 645 -7.34 -13.95 -27.17
N SER A 646 -6.04 -13.77 -26.90
CA SER A 646 -5.38 -14.36 -25.73
C SER A 646 -5.16 -13.29 -24.67
N ILE A 647 -5.42 -13.63 -23.41
CA ILE A 647 -5.18 -12.78 -22.25
C ILE A 647 -4.24 -13.53 -21.31
N ASN A 648 -3.03 -13.04 -21.11
CA ASN A 648 -2.05 -13.60 -20.17
C ASN A 648 -2.02 -12.70 -18.93
N ALA A 649 -3.01 -12.86 -18.04
CA ALA A 649 -3.18 -12.01 -16.86
C ALA A 649 -4.23 -12.60 -15.89
N ILE A 650 -4.16 -12.21 -14.63
CA ILE A 650 -5.31 -12.30 -13.72
C ILE A 650 -6.32 -11.20 -14.09
N ILE A 651 -7.60 -11.52 -14.20
CA ILE A 651 -8.65 -10.53 -14.48
C ILE A 651 -9.47 -10.28 -13.21
N TYR A 652 -9.51 -9.03 -12.75
CA TYR A 652 -10.46 -8.55 -11.75
C TYR A 652 -11.59 -7.79 -12.45
N ASN A 653 -12.74 -8.43 -12.61
CA ASN A 653 -13.90 -7.87 -13.29
C ASN A 653 -14.89 -7.26 -12.29
N CYS A 654 -14.91 -5.92 -12.19
CA CYS A 654 -15.99 -5.13 -11.58
C CYS A 654 -16.92 -4.46 -12.62
N GLY A 655 -16.57 -4.56 -13.90
CA GLY A 655 -17.30 -3.98 -15.03
C GLY A 655 -18.00 -5.04 -15.89
N SER A 656 -17.71 -5.04 -17.19
CA SER A 656 -18.27 -6.00 -18.15
C SER A 656 -17.19 -6.70 -18.96
N VAL A 657 -17.22 -8.03 -19.00
CA VAL A 657 -16.46 -8.83 -19.98
C VAL A 657 -17.42 -9.35 -21.04
N ILE A 658 -17.14 -9.05 -22.31
CA ILE A 658 -17.98 -9.41 -23.46
C ILE A 658 -17.16 -10.31 -24.41
N ALA A 659 -17.38 -11.61 -24.31
CA ALA A 659 -16.67 -12.62 -25.09
C ALA A 659 -17.48 -12.99 -26.35
N THR A 660 -17.29 -12.22 -27.42
CA THR A 660 -18.03 -12.33 -28.69
C THR A 660 -17.10 -12.25 -29.91
N GLY A 661 -17.61 -12.51 -31.12
CA GLY A 661 -16.89 -12.25 -32.37
C GLY A 661 -16.05 -13.39 -32.95
N ALA A 662 -15.85 -14.49 -32.24
CA ALA A 662 -15.17 -15.69 -32.77
C ALA A 662 -16.15 -16.82 -33.13
N LYS A 663 -15.86 -17.57 -34.21
CA LYS A 663 -16.57 -18.84 -34.52
C LYS A 663 -16.24 -19.98 -33.53
N GLN A 664 -15.28 -19.75 -32.64
CA GLN A 664 -14.79 -20.67 -31.61
C GLN A 664 -14.68 -19.92 -30.27
N THR A 665 -13.86 -20.41 -29.33
CA THR A 665 -13.54 -19.72 -28.08
C THR A 665 -13.08 -18.29 -28.34
N ALA A 666 -13.73 -17.33 -27.70
CA ALA A 666 -13.44 -15.91 -27.86
C ALA A 666 -12.20 -15.54 -27.02
N PHE A 667 -12.18 -15.84 -25.72
CA PHE A 667 -11.00 -15.59 -24.88
C PHE A 667 -10.35 -16.86 -24.37
N HIS A 668 -9.03 -16.93 -24.53
CA HIS A 668 -8.16 -17.84 -23.77
C HIS A 668 -7.46 -17.01 -22.70
N ILE A 669 -7.80 -17.23 -21.43
CA ILE A 669 -7.26 -16.52 -20.28
C ILE A 669 -6.23 -17.43 -19.60
N ASP A 670 -4.95 -17.10 -19.76
CA ASP A 670 -3.88 -17.71 -19.00
C ASP A 670 -3.67 -16.96 -17.67
N GLY A 671 -4.41 -17.39 -16.65
CA GLY A 671 -4.52 -16.72 -15.36
C GLY A 671 -5.83 -17.02 -14.63
N ASP A 672 -6.04 -16.37 -13.50
CA ASP A 672 -7.30 -16.45 -12.74
C ASP A 672 -8.32 -15.41 -13.24
N TYR A 673 -9.60 -15.75 -13.17
CA TYR A 673 -10.72 -14.84 -13.45
C TYR A 673 -11.53 -14.62 -12.18
N HIS A 674 -11.73 -13.36 -11.81
CA HIS A 674 -12.53 -12.96 -10.66
C HIS A 674 -13.64 -12.02 -11.12
N GLN A 675 -14.87 -12.30 -10.73
CA GLN A 675 -16.02 -11.45 -11.01
C GLN A 675 -16.65 -10.96 -9.71
N SER A 676 -16.84 -9.64 -9.59
CA SER A 676 -17.53 -9.05 -8.45
C SER A 676 -19.06 -9.19 -8.56
N ASP A 677 -19.76 -8.92 -7.46
CA ASP A 677 -21.22 -9.01 -7.38
C ASP A 677 -21.94 -8.02 -8.31
N SER A 678 -21.31 -6.87 -8.60
CA SER A 678 -21.86 -5.85 -9.50
C SER A 678 -21.50 -6.08 -10.97
N ALA A 679 -20.58 -7.00 -11.25
CA ALA A 679 -20.03 -7.19 -12.58
C ALA A 679 -20.90 -8.07 -13.46
N LYS A 680 -20.64 -7.99 -14.77
CA LYS A 680 -21.34 -8.75 -15.80
C LYS A 680 -20.36 -9.53 -16.67
N LEU A 681 -20.74 -10.76 -17.00
CA LEU A 681 -20.11 -11.57 -18.02
C LEU A 681 -21.10 -11.87 -19.13
N ASN A 682 -20.78 -11.46 -20.37
CA ASN A 682 -21.58 -11.74 -21.56
C ASN A 682 -20.85 -12.77 -22.44
N LEU A 683 -21.46 -13.94 -22.62
CA LEU A 683 -20.90 -15.05 -23.39
C LEU A 683 -21.71 -15.31 -24.65
N MET A 684 -21.02 -15.44 -25.79
CA MET A 684 -21.66 -15.84 -27.03
C MET A 684 -21.77 -17.36 -27.17
N ILE A 685 -22.95 -17.87 -27.51
CA ILE A 685 -23.14 -19.25 -27.97
C ILE A 685 -23.15 -19.28 -29.50
N SER A 686 -22.16 -19.94 -30.07
CA SER A 686 -22.02 -20.14 -31.53
C SER A 686 -21.89 -21.62 -31.92
N GLY A 687 -21.85 -22.53 -30.94
CA GLY A 687 -21.66 -23.96 -31.10
C GLY A 687 -21.31 -24.63 -29.76
N ASN A 688 -20.56 -25.74 -29.82
CA ASN A 688 -20.22 -26.55 -28.63
C ASN A 688 -18.90 -26.17 -27.95
N LYS A 689 -18.17 -25.18 -28.47
CA LYS A 689 -16.94 -24.70 -27.83
C LYS A 689 -17.28 -23.61 -26.81
N PRO A 690 -16.60 -23.57 -25.65
CA PRO A 690 -16.82 -22.53 -24.66
C PRO A 690 -16.40 -21.16 -25.21
N ALA A 691 -17.16 -20.13 -24.86
CA ALA A 691 -16.83 -18.74 -25.20
C ALA A 691 -15.55 -18.28 -24.50
N ILE A 692 -15.29 -18.76 -23.27
CA ILE A 692 -14.07 -18.48 -22.51
C ILE A 692 -13.44 -19.78 -22.00
N GLN A 693 -12.12 -19.87 -22.11
CA GLN A 693 -11.31 -20.86 -21.42
C GLN A 693 -10.36 -20.15 -20.46
N VAL A 694 -10.37 -20.56 -19.19
CA VAL A 694 -9.49 -20.05 -18.12
C VAL A 694 -8.54 -21.17 -17.72
N THR A 695 -7.23 -20.94 -17.71
CA THR A 695 -6.24 -21.94 -17.27
C THR A 695 -6.16 -22.02 -15.75
N GLY A 696 -6.44 -20.92 -15.04
CA GLY A 696 -6.51 -20.82 -13.60
C GLY A 696 -7.90 -21.08 -13.00
N ALA A 697 -8.18 -20.46 -11.86
CA ALA A 697 -9.47 -20.50 -11.19
C ALA A 697 -10.42 -19.41 -11.72
N ALA A 698 -11.69 -19.74 -11.88
CA ALA A 698 -12.77 -18.79 -12.14
C ALA A 698 -13.66 -18.65 -10.90
N ASN A 699 -13.64 -17.47 -10.30
CA ASN A 699 -14.50 -17.09 -9.17
C ASN A 699 -15.67 -16.27 -9.70
N LEU A 700 -16.84 -16.89 -9.69
CA LEU A 700 -18.05 -16.36 -10.29
C LEU A 700 -18.92 -15.66 -9.25
N SER A 701 -19.40 -14.47 -9.61
CA SER A 701 -20.45 -13.74 -8.93
C SER A 701 -21.18 -12.86 -9.96
N GLY A 702 -22.13 -12.04 -9.52
CA GLY A 702 -22.79 -11.05 -10.38
C GLY A 702 -23.54 -11.65 -11.57
N ALA A 703 -23.76 -10.87 -12.63
CA ALA A 703 -24.67 -11.26 -13.71
C ALA A 703 -23.99 -12.09 -14.82
N LEU A 704 -24.73 -13.07 -15.33
CA LEU A 704 -24.44 -13.74 -16.60
C LEU A 704 -25.44 -13.29 -17.67
N ALA A 705 -24.95 -12.86 -18.82
CA ALA A 705 -25.74 -12.57 -20.01
C ALA A 705 -25.29 -13.46 -21.18
N ILE A 706 -26.23 -13.81 -22.06
CA ILE A 706 -26.01 -14.74 -23.15
C ILE A 706 -26.39 -14.12 -24.48
N THR A 707 -25.44 -14.13 -25.40
CA THR A 707 -25.64 -13.70 -26.80
C THR A 707 -25.71 -14.92 -27.69
N ILE A 708 -26.75 -15.05 -28.53
CA ILE A 708 -26.85 -16.14 -29.51
C ILE A 708 -26.30 -15.65 -30.85
N ALA A 709 -25.32 -16.37 -31.41
CA ALA A 709 -24.76 -16.02 -32.70
C ALA A 709 -25.85 -16.05 -33.78
N LYS A 710 -25.86 -15.06 -34.68
CA LYS A 710 -26.94 -14.84 -35.67
C LYS A 710 -27.33 -16.07 -36.50
N ALA A 711 -26.38 -16.96 -36.80
CA ALA A 711 -26.59 -18.17 -37.60
C ALA A 711 -26.77 -19.44 -36.74
N PHE A 712 -26.74 -19.33 -35.42
CA PHE A 712 -26.85 -20.44 -34.49
C PHE A 712 -28.26 -20.50 -33.91
N LYS A 713 -28.81 -21.71 -33.83
CA LYS A 713 -30.11 -21.97 -33.21
C LYS A 713 -29.92 -22.99 -32.09
N PRO A 714 -30.05 -22.59 -30.82
CA PRO A 714 -29.97 -23.53 -29.70
C PRO A 714 -31.06 -24.60 -29.83
N MET A 715 -30.65 -25.87 -29.82
CA MET A 715 -31.60 -27.00 -29.84
C MET A 715 -32.13 -27.31 -28.44
N PRO A 716 -33.47 -27.43 -28.24
CA PRO A 716 -34.06 -27.84 -26.97
C PRO A 716 -33.46 -29.13 -26.42
N GLY A 717 -33.25 -29.19 -25.11
CA GLY A 717 -32.63 -30.34 -24.43
C GLY A 717 -31.12 -30.51 -24.66
N THR A 718 -30.50 -29.66 -25.48
CA THR A 718 -29.04 -29.67 -25.68
C THR A 718 -28.36 -28.79 -24.63
N SER A 719 -27.19 -29.23 -24.14
CA SER A 719 -26.36 -28.48 -23.22
C SER A 719 -25.11 -27.95 -23.91
N TYR A 720 -24.79 -26.67 -23.70
CA TYR A 720 -23.62 -26.00 -24.26
C TYR A 720 -22.68 -25.58 -23.14
N THR A 721 -21.42 -26.01 -23.20
CA THR A 721 -20.38 -25.48 -22.32
C THR A 721 -20.03 -24.06 -22.76
N VAL A 722 -20.12 -23.09 -21.85
CA VAL A 722 -19.86 -21.67 -22.14
C VAL A 722 -18.59 -21.14 -21.49
N LEU A 723 -18.17 -21.74 -20.37
CA LEU A 723 -16.93 -21.41 -19.68
C LEU A 723 -16.28 -22.70 -19.17
N THR A 724 -14.96 -22.81 -19.31
CA THR A 724 -14.16 -23.84 -18.63
C THR A 724 -13.05 -23.19 -17.81
N ALA A 725 -12.73 -23.77 -16.66
CA ALA A 725 -11.64 -23.35 -15.79
C ALA A 725 -10.97 -24.56 -15.12
N ASN A 726 -9.75 -24.43 -14.62
CA ASN A 726 -9.13 -25.48 -13.78
C ASN A 726 -9.94 -25.70 -12.49
N ARG A 727 -10.48 -24.61 -11.92
CA ARG A 727 -11.42 -24.66 -10.81
C ARG A 727 -12.48 -23.59 -10.95
N ILE A 728 -13.74 -23.94 -10.71
CA ILE A 728 -14.85 -23.00 -10.58
C ILE A 728 -15.29 -22.92 -9.12
N SER A 729 -15.48 -21.69 -8.64
CA SER A 729 -16.08 -21.38 -7.34
C SER A 729 -17.08 -20.24 -7.49
N GLY A 730 -18.13 -20.25 -6.65
CA GLY A 730 -19.22 -19.28 -6.74
C GLY A 730 -20.23 -19.59 -7.85
N GLU A 731 -21.28 -18.79 -7.91
CA GLU A 731 -22.39 -18.91 -8.86
C GLU A 731 -22.81 -17.50 -9.30
N PHE A 732 -23.44 -17.40 -10.47
CA PHE A 732 -23.95 -16.12 -10.95
C PHE A 732 -25.22 -15.74 -10.17
N ALA A 733 -25.39 -14.45 -9.90
CA ALA A 733 -26.59 -13.87 -9.31
C ALA A 733 -27.77 -14.04 -10.28
N ASN A 734 -28.53 -15.12 -10.10
CA ASN A 734 -29.69 -15.40 -10.93
C ASN A 734 -30.84 -15.99 -10.10
N PRO A 735 -31.95 -15.24 -9.89
CA PRO A 735 -32.99 -15.61 -8.92
C PRO A 735 -33.79 -16.87 -9.28
N ARG A 736 -33.62 -17.45 -10.50
CA ARG A 736 -34.35 -18.66 -10.93
C ARG A 736 -33.48 -19.76 -11.55
N GLY A 737 -32.15 -19.62 -11.56
CA GLY A 737 -31.24 -20.53 -12.27
C GLY A 737 -31.42 -20.57 -13.79
N GLU A 738 -32.23 -19.64 -14.34
CA GLU A 738 -32.56 -19.52 -15.76
C GLU A 738 -31.93 -18.26 -16.36
N VAL A 739 -31.19 -18.37 -17.46
CA VAL A 739 -30.71 -17.22 -18.24
C VAL A 739 -31.42 -17.16 -19.58
N ILE A 740 -31.79 -15.96 -20.01
CA ILE A 740 -32.47 -15.71 -21.29
C ILE A 740 -31.43 -15.19 -22.28
N GLY A 741 -31.29 -15.90 -23.40
CA GLY A 741 -30.44 -15.51 -24.52
C GLY A 741 -31.00 -14.29 -25.26
N SER A 742 -30.14 -13.59 -25.99
CA SER A 742 -30.50 -12.41 -26.78
C SER A 742 -31.61 -12.63 -27.82
N ASP A 743 -31.87 -13.89 -28.20
CA ASP A 743 -32.94 -14.31 -29.13
C ASP A 743 -34.24 -14.75 -28.41
N GLY A 744 -34.29 -14.68 -27.09
CA GLY A 744 -35.40 -15.14 -26.25
C GLY A 744 -35.32 -16.61 -25.83
N SER A 745 -34.34 -17.39 -26.32
CA SER A 745 -34.11 -18.76 -25.89
C SER A 745 -33.82 -18.82 -24.38
N ARG A 746 -34.37 -19.81 -23.68
CA ARG A 746 -34.21 -19.97 -22.23
C ARG A 746 -33.26 -21.11 -21.92
N PHE A 747 -32.34 -20.88 -20.98
CA PHE A 747 -31.34 -21.85 -20.58
C PHE A 747 -31.34 -22.05 -19.07
N ILE A 748 -31.14 -23.29 -18.62
CA ILE A 748 -30.81 -23.61 -17.23
C ILE A 748 -29.29 -23.59 -17.09
N ILE A 749 -28.78 -22.90 -16.07
CA ILE A 749 -27.35 -22.86 -15.77
C ILE A 749 -26.97 -24.12 -14.97
N GLY A 750 -25.91 -24.80 -15.40
CA GLY A 750 -25.30 -25.91 -14.70
C GLY A 750 -23.86 -25.59 -14.31
N TYR A 751 -23.47 -25.97 -13.09
CA TYR A 751 -22.13 -25.78 -12.57
C TYR A 751 -21.46 -27.12 -12.28
N SER A 752 -20.20 -27.24 -12.64
CA SER A 752 -19.32 -28.35 -12.26
C SER A 752 -18.01 -27.78 -11.73
N LYS A 753 -17.11 -28.64 -11.23
CA LYS A 753 -15.81 -28.22 -10.70
C LYS A 753 -14.95 -27.47 -11.73
N SER A 754 -15.18 -27.65 -13.03
CA SER A 754 -14.32 -27.15 -14.11
C SER A 754 -15.07 -26.54 -15.30
N ALA A 755 -16.41 -26.50 -15.28
CA ALA A 755 -17.19 -25.97 -16.39
C ALA A 755 -18.54 -25.38 -15.96
N VAL A 756 -18.95 -24.32 -16.66
CA VAL A 756 -20.33 -23.80 -16.68
C VAL A 756 -21.01 -24.23 -17.98
N THR A 757 -22.19 -24.83 -17.85
CA THR A 757 -23.00 -25.31 -18.98
C THR A 757 -24.36 -24.63 -19.01
N LEU A 758 -24.95 -24.49 -20.20
CA LEU A 758 -26.28 -23.96 -20.42
C LEU A 758 -27.14 -24.96 -21.16
N SER A 759 -28.19 -25.46 -20.52
CA SER A 759 -29.12 -26.43 -21.10
C SER A 759 -30.38 -25.73 -21.59
N VAL A 760 -30.69 -25.87 -22.88
CA VAL A 760 -31.86 -25.23 -23.50
C VAL A 760 -33.15 -25.87 -22.97
N LYS A 761 -34.10 -25.02 -22.56
CA LYS A 761 -35.44 -25.45 -22.16
C LYS A 761 -36.34 -25.84 -23.33
#